data_AF-A0AAX0Q775-F1
#
_entry.id   AF-A0AAX0Q775-F1
#
_cell.length_a   1.000
_cell.length_b   1.000
_cell.length_c   1.000
_cell.angle_alpha   90.00
_cell.angle_beta   90.00
_cell.angle_gamma   90.00
#
_symmetry.space_group_name_H-M   'P 1'
#
loop_
_entity.id
_entity.type
_entity.pdbx_description
1 polymer ?
#
loop_
_entity_poly.entity_id
_entity_poly.type
_entity_poly.pdbx_seq_one_letter_code
_entity_poly.pdbx_strand_id
1 'polypeptide(L)'
;MVDIGGLFGKNDKQNPWIARGEQAYDKGQYEDAAQHFTKALELEPASAKLWTRLAASQRFCQKCDAASRSYAKAVELNPDDGQAWKSLALLLGDAGKYEEALSALGHVVLPDSEVYLKERKYEWLRQSGRYRDAAAVCSQLIAVFPGNIQYRAGYADLLMRSGMFAEARSVYDDLASSLGKPEMFSNAAFCCEMTGDVEGALKRYANLAENDTVGWYRRARLEESLGNFKNASAAYGMIQHYTTGDDVTITVRRALSFYWDGNGKEAAIQLEKVLAKGYANAELWHLLGTISFLNGEFRRAVEAFVEYIHLNQTNNAVWYMKGCAEYLSGKYKEALESFGKMGKLGSAGPSPAKMKWFEDSELDLFDSGPSQKEQIKVEVGVVNEGLLSMQGYALAALGRYGEADKAAGVVLSHAPARLDMELLHSRCLAGLGRYQYAGDAAARVLAKSPENIAALEQHAASMMLAGKYREAAGSWKKLLEASPENTLAYIGLLKACSGTGRYEEAQEIAKLLLSEEYLPRDITVTLLAGEAAASAGNYEEAVTHYQNAAALSSNTPAAFIGLGSGYEMLGEYEKAVEAFSSADEILPDQPGILLALGRARAAAGQSQAAAETYIRIMTDHPDIAGAASHVTTLCADLGLNEQAADAALAALSKGEGRLGLLTLGGDLCRSIDRLDQAQECYTAALKEEPDNIHNLYSIGHVHLLKGEFKLCTEYMDQCLEHEPEHSQALFDKGAAYVNLGRLEDAAKVLRHLTEIDETNTKALLQLAEILEQLHNYDEVLEVYARYLNAGVPNADVVRKLASIYLMRGEYEEALSGYELLIESNPDDIITHRLRAEAFRFLGRDEEAAEACAKMLALRPNDQNIRSMYAASLANIGKTEEALKQYAELTLKDPENTAALFGYAEMLSRMGKYPEAIRYFDKLIGKYPRNSLLHLEKALASIKIGEPKDITSDMTTAAQTDPKNPYVLSGLGFMQMVTGHPTEALAAFDKAEAAGCKDPDLNFCRGIIYLQQSRFDMAEKAADHILKTDQDHLPAMHLKARSLESVGRLKEAVGYYDRIVELSETREDPETSGEE
;
A
#
# COMPACT_ATOMS: atom_id res chain seq x y z
N MET A 1 45.86 73.24 -114.23
CA MET A 1 47.34 73.10 -114.25
C MET A 1 47.65 71.93 -113.34
N VAL A 2 48.08 70.75 -113.78
CA VAL A 2 48.86 70.37 -114.97
C VAL A 2 48.16 69.23 -115.73
N ASP A 3 48.19 69.39 -117.04
CA ASP A 3 47.69 68.55 -118.12
C ASP A 3 48.89 67.81 -118.70
N ILE A 4 48.80 66.48 -118.90
CA ILE A 4 49.46 65.79 -120.03
C ILE A 4 48.65 64.54 -120.40
N GLY A 5 47.61 64.75 -121.21
CA GLY A 5 47.22 63.77 -122.20
C GLY A 5 48.20 63.76 -123.39
N GLY A 6 48.39 62.59 -123.99
CA GLY A 6 48.72 62.47 -125.41
C GLY A 6 50.14 62.02 -125.74
N LEU A 7 50.28 60.75 -126.12
CA LEU A 7 51.14 60.32 -127.23
C LEU A 7 50.64 58.98 -127.81
N PHE A 8 49.73 59.14 -128.76
CA PHE A 8 49.26 58.30 -129.88
C PHE A 8 49.86 56.91 -130.17
N GLY A 9 48.97 56.01 -130.62
CA GLY A 9 49.29 54.99 -131.63
C GLY A 9 48.25 53.88 -131.82
N LYS A 10 47.27 54.06 -132.73
CA LYS A 10 46.41 52.98 -133.23
C LYS A 10 47.23 51.96 -134.04
N ASN A 11 47.01 50.66 -133.83
CA ASN A 11 47.17 49.64 -134.87
C ASN A 11 46.33 48.38 -134.55
N ASP A 12 45.41 48.06 -135.47
CA ASP A 12 44.66 46.81 -135.53
C ASP A 12 45.59 45.58 -135.60
N LYS A 13 45.51 44.71 -134.60
CA LYS A 13 45.94 43.31 -134.67
C LYS A 13 44.96 42.45 -133.87
N GLN A 14 44.23 41.55 -134.55
CA GLN A 14 43.44 40.50 -133.90
C GLN A 14 44.32 39.75 -132.89
N ASN A 15 43.87 39.68 -131.64
CA ASN A 15 44.60 39.07 -130.54
C ASN A 15 44.71 37.53 -130.72
N PRO A 16 45.90 36.99 -131.05
CA PRO A 16 46.05 35.58 -131.39
C PRO A 16 45.86 34.65 -130.18
N TRP A 17 45.90 35.19 -128.97
CA TRP A 17 45.70 34.42 -127.74
C TRP A 17 44.23 34.06 -127.51
N ILE A 18 43.28 34.81 -128.07
CA ILE A 18 41.84 34.50 -127.97
C ILE A 18 41.52 33.17 -128.64
N ALA A 19 41.95 32.99 -129.90
CA ALA A 19 41.71 31.76 -130.66
C ALA A 19 42.40 30.53 -130.02
N ARG A 20 43.60 30.71 -129.46
CA ARG A 20 44.31 29.65 -128.72
C ARG A 20 43.62 29.31 -127.40
N GLY A 21 43.13 30.32 -126.67
CA GLY A 21 42.37 30.13 -125.44
C GLY A 21 41.07 29.39 -125.67
N GLU A 22 40.29 29.76 -126.70
CA GLU A 22 39.05 29.07 -127.07
C GLU A 22 39.34 27.62 -127.52
N GLN A 23 40.39 27.39 -128.33
CA GLN A 23 40.76 26.02 -128.73
C GLN A 23 41.19 25.14 -127.53
N ALA A 24 41.95 25.69 -126.58
CA ALA A 24 42.35 24.98 -125.36
C ALA A 24 41.13 24.71 -124.45
N TYR A 25 40.20 25.66 -124.37
CA TYR A 25 38.95 25.52 -123.63
C TYR A 25 38.07 24.40 -124.19
N ASP A 26 37.89 24.36 -125.52
CA ASP A 26 37.08 23.34 -126.20
C ASP A 26 37.70 21.93 -126.09
N LYS A 27 39.02 21.82 -125.92
CA LYS A 27 39.73 20.56 -125.65
C LYS A 27 39.70 20.13 -124.18
N GLY A 28 39.08 20.92 -123.30
CA GLY A 28 39.05 20.67 -121.85
C GLY A 28 40.36 20.96 -121.12
N GLN A 29 41.33 21.61 -121.77
CA GLN A 29 42.61 22.00 -121.18
C GLN A 29 42.47 23.36 -120.48
N TYR A 30 41.71 23.39 -119.39
CA TYR A 30 41.25 24.64 -118.76
C TYR A 30 42.38 25.48 -118.15
N GLU A 31 43.47 24.87 -117.67
CA GLU A 31 44.60 25.60 -117.09
C GLU A 31 45.40 26.35 -118.17
N ASP A 32 45.65 25.69 -119.31
CA ASP A 32 46.26 26.31 -120.48
C ASP A 32 45.34 27.39 -121.09
N ALA A 33 44.03 27.11 -121.14
CA ALA A 33 43.03 28.09 -121.58
C ALA A 33 43.04 29.34 -120.68
N ALA A 34 43.10 29.18 -119.35
CA ALA A 34 43.21 30.30 -118.42
C ALA A 34 44.49 31.12 -118.64
N GLN A 35 45.64 30.47 -118.87
CA GLN A 35 46.90 31.17 -119.18
C GLN A 35 46.81 31.95 -120.50
N HIS A 36 46.23 31.36 -121.54
CA HIS A 36 46.04 32.01 -122.83
C HIS A 36 45.05 33.17 -122.75
N PHE A 37 43.92 33.03 -122.03
CA PHE A 37 43.00 34.13 -121.81
C PHE A 37 43.61 35.25 -120.94
N THR A 38 44.49 34.93 -119.99
CA THR A 38 45.21 35.93 -119.20
C THR A 38 46.15 36.77 -120.09
N LYS A 39 46.92 36.11 -120.97
CA LYS A 39 47.74 36.80 -122.00
C LYS A 39 46.88 37.58 -123.00
N ALA A 40 45.69 37.08 -123.31
CA ALA A 40 44.75 37.81 -124.15
C ALA A 40 44.27 39.10 -123.47
N LEU A 41 44.01 39.07 -122.17
CA LEU A 41 43.59 40.22 -121.37
C LEU A 41 44.71 41.26 -121.13
N GLU A 42 45.99 40.88 -121.20
CA GLU A 42 47.09 41.86 -121.21
C GLU A 42 47.02 42.81 -122.42
N LEU A 43 46.50 42.32 -123.55
CA LEU A 43 46.34 43.09 -124.78
C LEU A 43 44.97 43.75 -124.88
N GLU A 44 43.92 43.09 -124.38
CA GLU A 44 42.53 43.58 -124.39
C GLU A 44 41.93 43.61 -122.97
N PRO A 45 42.41 44.47 -122.06
CA PRO A 45 42.03 44.44 -120.65
C PRO A 45 40.56 44.81 -120.40
N ALA A 46 39.92 45.53 -121.33
CA ALA A 46 38.53 45.96 -121.24
C ALA A 46 37.51 44.94 -121.83
N SER A 47 37.96 43.76 -122.25
CA SER A 47 37.08 42.76 -122.88
C SER A 47 36.34 41.90 -121.83
N ALA A 48 35.07 42.22 -121.58
CA ALA A 48 34.21 41.46 -120.66
C ALA A 48 34.07 39.98 -121.06
N LYS A 49 34.04 39.68 -122.36
CA LYS A 49 33.95 38.32 -122.89
C LYS A 49 35.18 37.48 -122.53
N LEU A 50 36.38 38.07 -122.59
CA LEU A 50 37.61 37.37 -122.21
C LEU A 50 37.71 37.16 -120.70
N TRP A 51 37.28 38.13 -119.90
CA TRP A 51 37.19 37.95 -118.44
C TRP A 51 36.22 36.82 -118.07
N THR A 52 35.08 36.71 -118.75
CA THR A 52 34.10 35.62 -118.54
C THR A 52 34.68 34.26 -118.92
N ARG A 53 35.40 34.17 -120.05
CA ARG A 53 36.08 32.93 -120.46
C ARG A 53 37.21 32.53 -119.51
N LEU A 54 38.01 33.50 -119.05
CA LEU A 54 39.03 33.26 -118.03
C LEU A 54 38.41 32.73 -116.73
N ALA A 55 37.34 33.37 -116.27
CA ALA A 55 36.64 32.98 -115.04
C ALA A 55 36.01 31.58 -115.15
N ALA A 56 35.45 31.23 -116.31
CA ALA A 56 34.93 29.90 -116.60
C ALA A 56 36.04 28.84 -116.57
N SER A 57 37.19 29.10 -117.21
CA SER A 57 38.35 28.20 -117.16
C SER A 57 38.87 28.00 -115.73
N GLN A 58 39.02 29.09 -114.97
CA GLN A 58 39.46 29.03 -113.57
C GLN A 58 38.49 28.26 -112.68
N ARG A 59 37.17 28.38 -112.92
CA ARG A 59 36.14 27.60 -112.22
C ARG A 59 36.30 26.10 -112.48
N PHE A 60 36.52 25.69 -113.74
CA PHE A 60 36.77 24.28 -114.06
C PHE A 60 38.09 23.74 -113.48
N CYS A 61 39.07 24.62 -113.22
CA CYS A 61 40.29 24.30 -112.46
C CYS A 61 40.10 24.31 -110.93
N GLN A 62 38.86 24.40 -110.40
CA GLN A 62 38.54 24.52 -108.97
C GLN A 62 39.18 25.73 -108.26
N LYS A 63 39.64 26.76 -109.01
CA LYS A 63 40.19 28.00 -108.44
C LYS A 63 39.06 29.01 -108.18
N CYS A 64 38.16 28.69 -107.25
CA CYS A 64 36.91 29.44 -107.01
C CYS A 64 37.12 30.92 -106.65
N ASP A 65 38.14 31.26 -105.87
CA ASP A 65 38.44 32.66 -105.49
C ASP A 65 38.99 33.50 -106.65
N ALA A 66 39.77 32.87 -107.53
CA ALA A 66 40.26 33.53 -108.75
C ALA A 66 39.11 33.72 -109.73
N ALA A 67 38.29 32.67 -109.93
CA ALA A 67 37.13 32.70 -110.80
C ALA A 67 36.12 33.76 -110.35
N SER A 68 35.85 33.90 -109.05
CA SER A 68 34.93 34.92 -108.52
C SER A 68 35.43 36.34 -108.81
N ARG A 69 36.73 36.61 -108.67
CA ARG A 69 37.34 37.91 -109.02
C ARG A 69 37.28 38.20 -110.52
N SER A 70 37.55 37.19 -111.35
CA SER A 70 37.48 37.33 -112.80
C SER A 70 36.04 37.53 -113.29
N TYR A 71 35.05 36.84 -112.70
CA TYR A 71 33.63 37.10 -112.99
C TYR A 71 33.19 38.47 -112.48
N ALA A 72 33.62 38.92 -111.30
CA ALA A 72 33.34 40.27 -110.80
C ALA A 72 33.87 41.35 -111.74
N LYS A 73 35.07 41.18 -112.29
CA LYS A 73 35.62 42.09 -113.31
C LYS A 73 34.86 42.02 -114.64
N ALA A 74 34.38 40.84 -115.03
CA ALA A 74 33.57 40.66 -116.24
C ALA A 74 32.25 41.45 -116.16
N VAL A 75 31.54 41.36 -115.03
CA VAL A 75 30.26 42.07 -114.84
C VAL A 75 30.44 43.57 -114.60
N GLU A 76 31.58 44.02 -114.06
CA GLU A 76 31.93 45.45 -113.98
C GLU A 76 32.06 46.08 -115.39
N LEU A 77 32.62 45.32 -116.33
CA LEU A 77 32.81 45.77 -117.72
C LEU A 77 31.57 45.60 -118.60
N ASN A 78 30.74 44.60 -118.30
CA ASN A 78 29.45 44.38 -118.97
C ASN A 78 28.36 44.03 -117.94
N PRO A 79 27.64 45.05 -117.41
CA PRO A 79 26.61 44.85 -116.40
C PRO A 79 25.41 44.00 -116.87
N ASP A 80 25.17 43.91 -118.19
CA ASP A 80 24.03 43.19 -118.77
C ASP A 80 24.30 41.68 -118.99
N ASP A 81 25.48 41.17 -118.64
CA ASP A 81 25.81 39.74 -118.77
C ASP A 81 25.19 38.88 -117.65
N GLY A 82 23.94 38.46 -117.87
CA GLY A 82 23.22 37.61 -116.92
C GLY A 82 23.89 36.26 -116.62
N GLN A 83 24.69 35.70 -117.54
CA GLN A 83 25.35 34.41 -117.34
C GLN A 83 26.60 34.55 -116.46
N ALA A 84 27.33 35.65 -116.58
CA ALA A 84 28.43 36.00 -115.69
C ALA A 84 27.92 36.31 -114.27
N TRP A 85 26.84 37.09 -114.13
CA TRP A 85 26.20 37.34 -112.82
C TRP A 85 25.71 36.05 -112.14
N LYS A 86 25.06 35.15 -112.90
CA LYS A 86 24.63 33.82 -112.41
C LYS A 86 25.80 32.99 -111.88
N SER A 87 26.91 32.96 -112.62
CA SER A 87 28.09 32.17 -112.25
C SER A 87 28.82 32.76 -111.04
N LEU A 88 28.85 34.09 -110.92
CA LEU A 88 29.38 34.80 -109.76
C LEU A 88 28.54 34.52 -108.50
N ALA A 89 27.22 34.62 -108.58
CA ALA A 89 26.32 34.38 -107.47
C ALA A 89 26.47 32.95 -106.89
N LEU A 90 26.56 31.94 -107.76
CA LEU A 90 26.78 30.55 -107.33
C LEU A 90 28.12 30.36 -106.61
N LEU A 91 29.21 30.92 -107.13
CA LEU A 91 30.53 30.82 -106.50
C LEU A 91 30.59 31.52 -105.14
N LEU A 92 29.95 32.70 -105.01
CA LEU A 92 29.86 33.43 -103.75
C LEU A 92 29.03 32.67 -102.72
N GLY A 93 27.93 32.04 -103.16
CA GLY A 93 27.07 31.23 -102.29
C GLY A 93 27.74 29.94 -101.81
N ASP A 94 28.47 29.24 -102.69
CA ASP A 94 29.27 28.07 -102.31
C ASP A 94 30.40 28.42 -101.33
N ALA A 95 30.90 29.67 -101.38
CA ALA A 95 31.88 30.21 -100.43
C ALA A 95 31.25 30.70 -99.09
N GLY A 96 29.94 30.54 -98.89
CA GLY A 96 29.23 30.96 -97.67
C GLY A 96 28.95 32.47 -97.59
N LYS A 97 29.23 33.25 -98.63
CA LYS A 97 29.00 34.71 -98.68
C LYS A 97 27.60 35.04 -99.19
N TYR A 98 26.60 34.70 -98.38
CA TYR A 98 25.19 34.69 -98.80
C TYR A 98 24.66 36.06 -99.24
N GLU A 99 24.95 37.16 -98.53
CA GLU A 99 24.46 38.49 -98.91
C GLU A 99 25.06 38.99 -100.25
N GLU A 100 26.35 38.74 -100.48
CA GLU A 100 27.02 39.08 -101.75
C GLU A 100 26.45 38.24 -102.91
N ALA A 101 26.20 36.95 -102.67
CA ALA A 101 25.56 36.05 -103.64
C ALA A 101 24.14 36.49 -104.01
N LEU A 102 23.35 36.93 -103.02
CA LEU A 102 21.99 37.43 -103.23
C LEU A 102 21.97 38.76 -103.99
N SER A 103 22.93 39.65 -103.72
CA SER A 103 23.10 40.89 -104.48
C SER A 103 23.44 40.61 -105.94
N ALA A 104 24.39 39.70 -106.20
CA ALA A 104 24.76 39.30 -107.56
C ALA A 104 23.59 38.66 -108.33
N LEU A 105 22.79 37.84 -107.64
CA LEU A 105 21.60 37.23 -108.22
C LEU A 105 20.47 38.24 -108.49
N GLY A 106 20.46 39.39 -107.80
CA GLY A 106 19.51 40.49 -108.05
C GLY A 106 19.64 41.14 -109.43
N HIS A 107 20.80 40.98 -110.07
CA HIS A 107 21.05 41.43 -111.45
C HIS A 107 20.60 40.41 -112.51
N VAL A 108 20.11 39.23 -112.12
CA VAL A 108 19.64 38.18 -113.03
C VAL A 108 18.11 38.07 -112.95
N VAL A 109 17.44 38.18 -114.10
CA VAL A 109 16.01 37.85 -114.20
C VAL A 109 15.86 36.34 -114.17
N LEU A 110 15.26 35.80 -113.11
CA LEU A 110 15.02 34.37 -112.95
C LEU A 110 13.63 34.00 -113.50
N PRO A 111 13.53 33.34 -114.67
CA PRO A 111 12.25 32.87 -115.19
C PRO A 111 11.70 31.73 -114.33
N ASP A 112 10.41 31.43 -114.48
CA ASP A 112 9.76 30.38 -113.68
C ASP A 112 10.32 28.98 -113.90
N SER A 113 10.92 28.72 -115.06
CA SER A 113 11.62 27.48 -115.36
C SER A 113 12.93 27.27 -114.58
N GLU A 114 13.49 28.32 -113.97
CA GLU A 114 14.82 28.28 -113.33
C GLU A 114 14.72 27.87 -111.85
N VAL A 115 14.38 26.61 -111.61
CA VAL A 115 14.16 26.04 -110.26
C VAL A 115 15.43 26.03 -109.42
N TYR A 116 16.55 25.58 -109.99
CA TYR A 116 17.81 25.37 -109.26
C TYR A 116 18.35 26.64 -108.58
N LEU A 117 18.31 27.80 -109.27
CA LEU A 117 18.75 29.06 -108.67
C LEU A 117 17.76 29.59 -107.64
N LYS A 118 16.46 29.36 -107.83
CA LYS A 118 15.44 29.73 -106.84
C LYS A 118 15.62 28.94 -105.54
N GLU A 119 15.96 27.64 -105.61
CA GLU A 119 16.31 26.84 -104.43
C GLU A 119 17.56 27.35 -103.71
N ARG A 120 18.61 27.70 -104.46
CA ARG A 120 19.83 28.28 -103.88
C ARG A 120 19.57 29.64 -103.23
N LYS A 121 18.79 30.50 -103.89
CA LYS A 121 18.35 31.79 -103.34
C LYS A 121 17.57 31.61 -102.03
N TYR A 122 16.65 30.66 -102.00
CA TYR A 122 15.88 30.29 -100.81
C TYR A 122 16.80 29.89 -99.64
N GLU A 123 17.77 28.99 -99.88
CA GLU A 123 18.66 28.53 -98.82
C GLU A 123 19.59 29.65 -98.31
N TRP A 124 20.14 30.46 -99.21
CA TRP A 124 20.98 31.59 -98.83
C TRP A 124 20.22 32.63 -97.99
N LEU A 125 18.97 32.94 -98.35
CA LEU A 125 18.11 33.85 -97.56
C LEU A 125 17.74 33.28 -96.18
N ARG A 126 17.54 31.96 -96.10
CA ARG A 126 17.26 31.26 -94.84
C ARG A 126 18.48 31.29 -93.91
N GLN A 127 19.67 31.01 -94.44
CA GLN A 127 20.93 31.03 -93.67
C GLN A 127 21.35 32.44 -93.26
N SER A 128 21.00 33.48 -94.03
CA SER A 128 21.26 34.87 -93.64
C SER A 128 20.22 35.46 -92.67
N GLY A 129 19.21 34.69 -92.25
CA GLY A 129 18.17 35.12 -91.32
C GLY A 129 17.10 36.01 -91.93
N ARG A 130 17.11 36.22 -93.26
CA ARG A 130 16.11 37.03 -94.00
C ARG A 130 14.86 36.21 -94.31
N TYR A 131 14.17 35.76 -93.26
CA TYR A 131 13.09 34.79 -93.36
C TYR A 131 11.89 35.26 -94.20
N ARG A 132 11.56 36.55 -94.17
CA ARG A 132 10.45 37.11 -94.96
C ARG A 132 10.71 37.06 -96.47
N ASP A 133 11.94 37.38 -96.86
CA ASP A 133 12.36 37.32 -98.26
C ASP A 133 12.51 35.86 -98.72
N ALA A 134 13.02 34.98 -97.85
CA ALA A 134 13.07 33.54 -98.09
C ALA A 134 11.67 32.97 -98.31
N ALA A 135 10.67 33.40 -97.52
CA ALA A 135 9.29 32.97 -97.65
C ALA A 135 8.70 33.38 -99.01
N ALA A 136 8.98 34.60 -99.50
CA ALA A 136 8.54 35.06 -100.81
C ALA A 136 9.16 34.26 -101.97
N VAL A 137 10.41 33.82 -101.84
CA VAL A 137 11.04 32.91 -102.83
C VAL A 137 10.46 31.50 -102.73
N CYS A 138 10.19 31.03 -101.51
CA CYS A 138 9.58 29.73 -101.27
C CYS A 138 8.15 29.65 -101.82
N SER A 139 7.36 30.73 -101.72
CA SER A 139 6.02 30.78 -102.32
C SER A 139 6.04 30.67 -103.85
N GLN A 140 7.08 31.22 -104.50
CA GLN A 140 7.30 31.01 -105.94
C GLN A 140 7.65 29.56 -106.26
N LEU A 141 8.47 28.89 -105.43
CA LEU A 141 8.78 27.47 -105.58
C LEU A 141 7.53 26.59 -105.38
N ILE A 142 6.65 26.94 -104.45
CA ILE A 142 5.36 26.27 -104.23
C ILE A 142 4.43 26.47 -105.42
N ALA A 143 4.41 27.65 -106.06
CA ALA A 143 3.59 27.87 -107.25
C ALA A 143 4.00 26.96 -108.42
N VAL A 144 5.29 26.68 -108.58
CA VAL A 144 5.82 25.76 -109.61
C VAL A 144 5.63 24.29 -109.21
N PHE A 145 5.79 23.96 -107.92
CA PHE A 145 5.59 22.61 -107.39
C PHE A 145 4.53 22.60 -106.26
N PRO A 146 3.23 22.72 -106.59
CA PRO A 146 2.18 22.84 -105.57
C PRO A 146 2.10 21.63 -104.65
N GLY A 147 2.46 20.43 -105.14
CA GLY A 147 2.43 19.19 -104.36
C GLY A 147 3.68 18.95 -103.48
N ASN A 148 4.72 19.80 -103.55
CA ASN A 148 5.93 19.57 -102.76
C ASN A 148 5.73 20.00 -101.30
N ILE A 149 5.55 19.01 -100.44
CA ILE A 149 5.29 19.19 -99.01
C ILE A 149 6.48 19.84 -98.29
N GLN A 150 7.72 19.59 -98.73
CA GLN A 150 8.91 20.17 -98.08
C GLN A 150 8.98 21.68 -98.26
N TYR A 151 8.64 22.21 -99.44
CA TYR A 151 8.58 23.66 -99.64
C TYR A 151 7.43 24.29 -98.87
N ARG A 152 6.25 23.66 -98.82
CA ARG A 152 5.12 24.17 -98.02
C ARG A 152 5.44 24.22 -96.52
N ALA A 153 6.06 23.16 -96.00
CA ALA A 153 6.50 23.11 -94.61
C ALA A 153 7.62 24.12 -94.31
N GLY A 154 8.60 24.27 -95.23
CA GLY A 154 9.65 25.27 -95.14
C GLY A 154 9.09 26.70 -95.20
N TYR A 155 8.10 26.95 -96.04
CA TYR A 155 7.39 28.24 -96.12
C TYR A 155 6.67 28.57 -94.81
N ALA A 156 5.95 27.60 -94.22
CA ALA A 156 5.29 27.79 -92.93
C ALA A 156 6.29 28.07 -91.78
N ASP A 157 7.43 27.36 -91.73
CA ASP A 157 8.50 27.61 -90.74
C ASP A 157 9.12 29.00 -90.90
N LEU A 158 9.37 29.42 -92.15
CA LEU A 158 9.87 30.77 -92.44
C LEU A 158 8.87 31.86 -92.05
N LEU A 159 7.58 31.67 -92.35
CA LEU A 159 6.52 32.60 -91.91
C LEU A 159 6.48 32.69 -90.38
N MET A 160 6.53 31.55 -89.69
CA MET A 160 6.57 31.50 -88.22
C MET A 160 7.79 32.24 -87.65
N ARG A 161 9.00 31.95 -88.16
CA ARG A 161 10.25 32.62 -87.73
C ARG A 161 10.29 34.11 -88.05
N SER A 162 9.57 34.54 -89.08
CA SER A 162 9.41 35.96 -89.44
C SER A 162 8.37 36.70 -88.59
N GLY A 163 7.69 36.00 -87.65
CA GLY A 163 6.66 36.57 -86.78
C GLY A 163 5.26 36.65 -87.43
N MET A 164 5.07 36.09 -88.62
CA MET A 164 3.81 36.08 -89.36
C MET A 164 2.94 34.89 -88.96
N PHE A 165 2.59 34.81 -87.67
CA PHE A 165 1.96 33.63 -87.06
C PHE A 165 0.57 33.30 -87.64
N ALA A 166 -0.24 34.30 -88.01
CA ALA A 166 -1.57 34.06 -88.57
C ALA A 166 -1.53 33.38 -89.94
N GLU A 167 -0.59 33.80 -90.79
CA GLU A 167 -0.36 33.21 -92.11
C GLU A 167 0.30 31.83 -91.98
N ALA A 168 1.31 31.70 -91.12
CA ALA A 168 1.96 30.43 -90.81
C ALA A 168 0.94 29.38 -90.32
N ARG A 169 0.02 29.78 -89.41
CA ARG A 169 -1.06 28.93 -88.91
C ARG A 169 -1.92 28.38 -90.02
N SER A 170 -2.36 29.21 -90.96
CA SER A 170 -3.20 28.76 -92.07
C SER A 170 -2.50 27.70 -92.93
N VAL A 171 -1.20 27.86 -93.15
CA VAL A 171 -0.40 26.89 -93.91
C VAL A 171 -0.19 25.61 -93.11
N TYR A 172 0.07 25.69 -91.81
CA TYR A 172 0.21 24.52 -90.95
C TYR A 172 -1.09 23.74 -90.79
N ASP A 173 -2.24 24.39 -90.67
CA ASP A 173 -3.56 23.74 -90.61
C ASP A 173 -3.88 22.98 -91.91
N ASP A 174 -3.56 23.58 -93.06
CA ASP A 174 -3.66 22.91 -94.37
C ASP A 174 -2.74 21.68 -94.41
N LEU A 175 -1.46 21.85 -94.08
CA LEU A 175 -0.49 20.75 -94.03
C LEU A 175 -0.93 19.62 -93.09
N ALA A 176 -1.55 19.95 -91.96
CA ALA A 176 -2.02 18.98 -90.98
C ALA A 176 -3.25 18.21 -91.48
N SER A 177 -4.24 18.91 -92.05
CA SER A 177 -5.55 18.35 -92.37
C SER A 177 -5.63 17.76 -93.78
N SER A 178 -5.08 18.44 -94.79
CA SER A 178 -5.22 18.05 -96.20
C SER A 178 -4.11 17.10 -96.67
N LEU A 179 -2.92 17.18 -96.07
CA LEU A 179 -1.73 16.41 -96.46
C LEU A 179 -1.35 15.32 -95.44
N GLY A 180 -2.19 15.11 -94.42
CA GLY A 180 -2.06 14.00 -93.46
C GLY A 180 -0.80 14.07 -92.59
N LYS A 181 -0.34 15.28 -92.24
CA LYS A 181 0.82 15.49 -91.37
C LYS A 181 0.42 16.02 -89.99
N PRO A 182 -0.07 15.17 -89.08
CA PRO A 182 -0.58 15.61 -87.77
C PRO A 182 0.49 16.28 -86.89
N GLU A 183 1.78 16.00 -87.11
CA GLU A 183 2.92 16.69 -86.49
C GLU A 183 2.89 18.22 -86.70
N MET A 184 2.17 18.71 -87.70
CA MET A 184 2.04 20.15 -87.97
C MET A 184 1.02 20.85 -87.05
N PHE A 185 0.14 20.09 -86.38
CA PHE A 185 -0.85 20.67 -85.45
C PHE A 185 -0.19 21.37 -84.25
N SER A 186 0.96 20.90 -83.76
CA SER A 186 1.67 21.54 -82.65
C SER A 186 2.27 22.89 -83.02
N ASN A 187 2.75 23.05 -84.26
CA ASN A 187 3.24 24.33 -84.77
C ASN A 187 2.08 25.30 -85.09
N ALA A 188 0.96 24.80 -85.60
CA ALA A 188 -0.26 25.59 -85.78
C ALA A 188 -0.83 26.09 -84.43
N ALA A 189 -0.83 25.22 -83.41
CA ALA A 189 -1.24 25.56 -82.06
C ALA A 189 -0.32 26.63 -81.44
N PHE A 190 1.00 26.49 -81.59
CA PHE A 190 1.97 27.49 -81.12
C PHE A 190 1.76 28.86 -81.79
N CYS A 191 1.45 28.89 -83.09
CA CYS A 191 1.10 30.14 -83.76
C CYS A 191 -0.18 30.79 -83.16
N CYS A 192 -1.13 30.00 -82.67
CA CYS A 192 -2.30 30.51 -81.94
C CYS A 192 -1.89 31.09 -80.58
N GLU A 193 -1.02 30.42 -79.83
CA GLU A 193 -0.50 30.93 -78.55
C GLU A 193 0.23 32.28 -78.72
N MET A 194 1.13 32.38 -79.71
CA MET A 194 1.87 33.61 -80.00
C MET A 194 0.98 34.77 -80.47
N THR A 195 -0.25 34.47 -80.91
CA THR A 195 -1.27 35.47 -81.27
C THR A 195 -2.31 35.72 -80.17
N GLY A 196 -2.20 35.03 -79.02
CA GLY A 196 -3.12 35.13 -77.89
C GLY A 196 -4.42 34.32 -78.02
N ASP A 197 -4.57 33.49 -79.05
CA ASP A 197 -5.74 32.64 -79.30
C ASP A 197 -5.61 31.30 -78.56
N VAL A 198 -5.88 31.33 -77.24
CA VAL A 198 -5.76 30.16 -76.34
C VAL A 198 -6.75 29.05 -76.72
N GLU A 199 -8.00 29.40 -77.05
CA GLU A 199 -9.04 28.42 -77.42
C GLU A 199 -8.70 27.75 -78.77
N GLY A 200 -8.21 28.54 -79.73
CA GLY A 200 -7.70 28.03 -81.00
C GLY A 200 -6.48 27.13 -80.86
N ALA A 201 -5.61 27.39 -79.88
CA ALA A 201 -4.47 26.53 -79.55
C ALA A 201 -4.93 25.18 -78.98
N LEU A 202 -5.79 25.17 -77.96
CA LEU A 202 -6.30 23.94 -77.33
C LEU A 202 -7.03 23.03 -78.32
N LYS A 203 -7.85 23.60 -79.22
CA LYS A 203 -8.54 22.83 -80.27
C LYS A 203 -7.58 22.09 -81.19
N ARG A 204 -6.42 22.68 -81.49
CA ARG A 204 -5.38 22.05 -82.32
C ARG A 204 -4.56 21.05 -81.51
N TYR A 205 -4.30 21.35 -80.24
CA TYR A 205 -3.65 20.43 -79.32
C TYR A 205 -4.45 19.15 -79.02
N ALA A 206 -5.76 19.15 -79.26
CA ALA A 206 -6.59 17.95 -79.21
C ALA A 206 -6.25 16.93 -80.33
N ASN A 207 -5.66 17.39 -81.44
CA ASN A 207 -5.34 16.56 -82.61
C ASN A 207 -3.84 16.25 -82.73
N LEU A 208 -3.08 16.37 -81.62
CA LEU A 208 -1.66 16.03 -81.61
C LEU A 208 -1.43 14.56 -82.00
N ALA A 209 -0.36 14.31 -82.75
CA ALA A 209 0.15 12.96 -82.93
C ALA A 209 0.63 12.40 -81.59
N GLU A 210 0.42 11.11 -81.33
CA GLU A 210 0.76 10.51 -80.04
C GLU A 210 2.26 10.63 -79.72
N ASN A 211 3.12 10.55 -80.74
CA ASN A 211 4.58 10.67 -80.64
C ASN A 211 5.12 12.11 -80.64
N ASP A 212 4.28 13.15 -80.71
CA ASP A 212 4.71 14.56 -80.74
C ASP A 212 4.98 15.09 -79.32
N THR A 213 6.15 14.73 -78.79
CA THR A 213 6.58 15.09 -77.42
C THR A 213 6.67 16.60 -77.21
N VAL A 214 7.08 17.36 -78.23
CA VAL A 214 7.17 18.83 -78.18
C VAL A 214 5.77 19.44 -78.13
N GLY A 215 4.83 18.92 -78.92
CA GLY A 215 3.43 19.32 -78.89
C GLY A 215 2.76 19.04 -77.55
N TRP A 216 2.96 17.83 -77.00
CA TRP A 216 2.44 17.46 -75.68
C TRP A 216 3.03 18.32 -74.55
N TYR A 217 4.31 18.67 -74.62
CA TYR A 217 4.94 19.57 -73.65
C TYR A 217 4.34 20.97 -73.66
N ARG A 218 4.16 21.57 -74.85
CA ARG A 218 3.54 22.89 -74.99
C ARG A 218 2.09 22.88 -74.51
N ARG A 219 1.33 21.83 -74.85
CA ARG A 219 -0.03 21.63 -74.33
C ARG A 219 -0.04 21.57 -72.80
N ALA A 220 0.86 20.79 -72.20
CA ALA A 220 0.93 20.66 -70.74
C ALA A 220 1.18 22.01 -70.05
N ARG A 221 2.11 22.81 -70.58
CA ARG A 221 2.42 24.16 -70.09
C ARG A 221 1.26 25.14 -70.23
N LEU A 222 0.55 25.09 -71.36
CA LEU A 222 -0.65 25.90 -71.56
C LEU A 222 -1.73 25.53 -70.54
N GLU A 223 -1.99 24.24 -70.33
CA GLU A 223 -2.96 23.76 -69.34
C GLU A 223 -2.55 24.10 -67.89
N GLU A 224 -1.27 24.05 -67.53
CA GLU A 224 -0.75 24.56 -66.24
C GLU A 224 -1.08 26.05 -66.05
N SER A 225 -0.81 26.88 -67.07
CA SER A 225 -1.07 28.32 -67.01
C SER A 225 -2.56 28.67 -66.85
N LEU A 226 -3.44 27.76 -67.27
CA LEU A 226 -4.90 27.89 -67.14
C LEU A 226 -5.43 27.30 -65.83
N GLY A 227 -4.59 26.66 -65.01
CA GLY A 227 -5.02 25.95 -63.80
C GLY A 227 -5.66 24.59 -64.04
N ASN A 228 -5.59 24.05 -65.26
CA ASN A 228 -6.15 22.75 -65.65
C ASN A 228 -5.15 21.61 -65.36
N PHE A 229 -4.78 21.43 -64.09
CA PHE A 229 -3.69 20.54 -63.70
C PHE A 229 -3.93 19.05 -64.03
N LYS A 230 -5.19 18.60 -64.05
CA LYS A 230 -5.58 17.26 -64.55
C LYS A 230 -5.15 17.03 -65.99
N ASN A 231 -5.39 18.00 -66.87
CA ASN A 231 -5.04 17.89 -68.29
C ASN A 231 -3.53 18.03 -68.50
N ALA A 232 -2.87 18.88 -67.72
CA ALA A 232 -1.41 19.03 -67.72
C ALA A 232 -0.71 17.71 -67.33
N SER A 233 -1.14 17.07 -66.24
CA SER A 233 -0.56 15.78 -65.80
C SER A 233 -0.77 14.64 -66.81
N ALA A 234 -1.89 14.64 -67.54
CA ALA A 234 -2.16 13.69 -68.62
C ALA A 234 -1.25 13.94 -69.83
N ALA A 235 -1.06 15.21 -70.22
CA ALA A 235 -0.17 15.60 -71.31
C ALA A 235 1.30 15.25 -71.00
N TYR A 236 1.79 15.49 -69.78
CA TYR A 236 3.11 15.02 -69.35
C TYR A 236 3.24 13.48 -69.37
N GLY A 237 2.15 12.77 -69.08
CA GLY A 237 2.11 11.31 -69.18
C GLY A 237 2.29 10.78 -70.61
N MET A 238 1.75 11.49 -71.61
CA MET A 238 1.96 11.16 -73.01
C MET A 238 3.44 11.31 -73.41
N ILE A 239 4.12 12.36 -72.95
CA ILE A 239 5.55 12.55 -73.20
C ILE A 239 6.35 11.35 -72.67
N GLN A 240 6.14 10.98 -71.41
CA GLN A 240 6.82 9.86 -70.76
C GLN A 240 6.59 8.51 -71.46
N HIS A 241 5.43 8.32 -72.12
CA HIS A 241 5.13 7.08 -72.84
C HIS A 241 5.99 6.91 -74.11
N TYR A 242 6.31 8.02 -74.80
CA TYR A 242 6.99 7.98 -76.11
C TYR A 242 8.48 8.38 -76.07
N THR A 243 8.98 8.96 -74.99
CA THR A 243 10.42 9.23 -74.82
C THR A 243 11.15 8.03 -74.22
N THR A 244 12.16 7.48 -74.92
CA THR A 244 13.01 6.37 -74.43
C THR A 244 14.10 6.81 -73.44
N GLY A 245 13.85 7.90 -72.70
CA GLY A 245 14.70 8.41 -71.65
C GLY A 245 13.82 9.10 -70.60
N ASP A 246 14.05 8.79 -69.33
CA ASP A 246 13.30 9.37 -68.23
C ASP A 246 13.75 10.80 -67.99
N ASP A 247 13.05 11.75 -68.61
CA ASP A 247 13.24 13.16 -68.29
C ASP A 247 12.71 13.43 -66.87
N VAL A 248 13.66 13.68 -65.96
CA VAL A 248 13.39 13.96 -64.54
C VAL A 248 12.51 15.20 -64.42
N THR A 249 12.75 16.22 -65.24
CA THR A 249 11.99 17.48 -65.23
C THR A 249 10.54 17.25 -65.59
N ILE A 250 10.26 16.41 -66.60
CA ILE A 250 8.89 16.03 -66.97
C ILE A 250 8.20 15.26 -65.85
N THR A 251 8.93 14.36 -65.19
CA THR A 251 8.37 13.54 -64.10
C THR A 251 8.05 14.38 -62.86
N VAL A 252 8.91 15.34 -62.51
CA VAL A 252 8.68 16.28 -61.40
C VAL A 252 7.52 17.23 -61.71
N ARG A 253 7.45 17.80 -62.93
CA ARG A 253 6.31 18.66 -63.34
C ARG A 253 4.99 17.90 -63.35
N ARG A 254 5.00 16.64 -63.78
CA ARG A 254 3.83 15.76 -63.69
C ARG A 254 3.39 15.54 -62.23
N ALA A 255 4.34 15.34 -61.32
CA ALA A 255 4.05 15.20 -59.89
C ALA A 255 3.41 16.48 -59.29
N LEU A 256 3.95 17.66 -59.63
CA LEU A 256 3.40 18.95 -59.19
C LEU A 256 1.98 19.18 -59.73
N SER A 257 1.74 18.85 -61.00
CA SER A 257 0.39 18.88 -61.58
C SER A 257 -0.59 17.96 -60.84
N PHE A 258 -0.19 16.74 -60.47
CA PHE A 258 -1.04 15.86 -59.65
C PHE A 258 -1.34 16.45 -58.27
N TYR A 259 -0.36 17.10 -57.65
CA TYR A 259 -0.56 17.76 -56.36
C TYR A 259 -1.56 18.91 -56.44
N TRP A 260 -1.42 19.82 -57.42
CA TRP A 260 -2.35 20.94 -57.59
C TRP A 260 -3.74 20.51 -58.06
N ASP A 261 -3.88 19.34 -58.69
CA ASP A 261 -5.17 18.70 -58.98
C ASP A 261 -5.84 18.08 -57.73
N GLY A 262 -5.17 18.07 -56.57
CA GLY A 262 -5.63 17.44 -55.33
C GLY A 262 -5.35 15.93 -55.24
N ASN A 263 -4.64 15.36 -56.22
CA ASN A 263 -4.23 13.95 -56.22
C ASN A 263 -2.80 13.77 -55.68
N GLY A 264 -2.62 14.13 -54.42
CA GLY A 264 -1.30 14.13 -53.80
C GLY A 264 -0.68 12.73 -53.63
N LYS A 265 -1.47 11.65 -53.65
CA LYS A 265 -0.96 10.27 -53.61
C LYS A 265 -0.21 9.91 -54.89
N GLU A 266 -0.77 10.24 -56.04
CA GLU A 266 -0.08 10.06 -57.33
C GLU A 266 1.14 10.96 -57.45
N ALA A 267 1.07 12.20 -56.92
CA ALA A 267 2.22 13.09 -56.86
C ALA A 267 3.41 12.46 -56.11
N ALA A 268 3.17 11.86 -54.93
CA ALA A 268 4.19 11.17 -54.16
C ALA A 268 4.82 9.99 -54.94
N ILE A 269 3.99 9.16 -55.59
CA ILE A 269 4.45 8.02 -56.40
C ILE A 269 5.36 8.47 -57.55
N GLN A 270 5.03 9.57 -58.23
CA GLN A 270 5.86 10.09 -59.31
C GLN A 270 7.23 10.58 -58.80
N LEU A 271 7.28 11.22 -57.63
CA LEU A 271 8.54 11.65 -57.01
C LEU A 271 9.40 10.46 -56.54
N GLU A 272 8.79 9.42 -55.98
CA GLU A 272 9.51 8.19 -55.61
C GLU A 272 10.16 7.50 -56.81
N LYS A 273 9.49 7.51 -57.98
CA LYS A 273 10.08 6.98 -59.23
C LYS A 273 11.34 7.73 -59.64
N VAL A 274 11.41 9.04 -59.39
CA VAL A 274 12.62 9.85 -59.64
C VAL A 274 13.72 9.49 -58.64
N LEU A 275 13.38 9.39 -57.36
CA LEU A 275 14.32 9.05 -56.29
C LEU A 275 14.91 7.64 -56.45
N ALA A 276 14.10 6.66 -56.84
CA ALA A 276 14.53 5.27 -57.07
C ALA A 276 15.56 5.13 -58.20
N LYS A 277 15.66 6.12 -59.10
CA LYS A 277 16.62 6.15 -60.21
C LYS A 277 17.96 6.79 -59.85
N GLY A 278 18.15 7.18 -58.58
CA GLY A 278 19.40 7.75 -58.07
C GLY A 278 19.46 9.27 -58.07
N TYR A 279 18.39 9.96 -58.49
CA TYR A 279 18.27 11.42 -58.42
C TYR A 279 17.83 11.89 -57.02
N ALA A 280 18.60 11.52 -56.00
CA ALA A 280 18.32 11.86 -54.61
C ALA A 280 19.01 13.19 -54.24
N ASN A 281 18.28 14.30 -54.31
CA ASN A 281 18.71 15.58 -53.74
C ASN A 281 17.82 15.98 -52.56
N ALA A 282 18.31 16.90 -51.73
CA ALA A 282 17.57 17.33 -50.55
C ALA A 282 16.21 17.95 -50.92
N GLU A 283 16.11 18.68 -52.02
CA GLU A 283 14.88 19.38 -52.40
C GLU A 283 13.75 18.43 -52.82
N LEU A 284 14.06 17.33 -53.50
CA LEU A 284 13.09 16.29 -53.86
C LEU A 284 12.56 15.53 -52.63
N TRP A 285 13.44 15.19 -51.68
CA TRP A 285 13.04 14.58 -50.41
C TRP A 285 12.16 15.53 -49.57
N HIS A 286 12.46 16.83 -49.59
CA HIS A 286 11.63 17.85 -48.94
C HIS A 286 10.23 17.95 -49.57
N LEU A 287 10.17 17.94 -50.91
CA LEU A 287 8.91 17.99 -51.65
C LEU A 287 8.06 16.75 -51.39
N LEU A 288 8.66 15.55 -51.48
CA LEU A 288 7.99 14.28 -51.18
C LEU A 288 7.46 14.26 -49.74
N GLY A 289 8.30 14.67 -48.77
CA GLY A 289 7.92 14.70 -47.36
C GLY A 289 6.76 15.67 -47.08
N THR A 290 6.80 16.85 -47.71
CA THR A 290 5.75 17.86 -47.59
C THR A 290 4.43 17.40 -48.18
N ILE A 291 4.43 16.89 -49.42
CA ILE A 291 3.23 16.40 -50.09
C ILE A 291 2.63 15.25 -49.27
N SER A 292 3.46 14.31 -48.83
CA SER A 292 3.03 13.19 -47.99
C SER A 292 2.42 13.67 -46.67
N PHE A 293 3.01 14.68 -46.02
CA PHE A 293 2.49 15.25 -44.79
C PHE A 293 1.11 15.89 -44.98
N LEU A 294 0.94 16.70 -46.03
CA LEU A 294 -0.31 17.39 -46.33
C LEU A 294 -1.44 16.42 -46.73
N ASN A 295 -1.10 15.26 -47.31
CA ASN A 295 -2.05 14.20 -47.64
C ASN A 295 -2.40 13.28 -46.46
N GLY A 296 -1.83 13.51 -45.27
CA GLY A 296 -2.03 12.65 -44.09
C GLY A 296 -1.23 11.35 -44.12
N GLU A 297 -0.30 11.18 -45.07
CA GLU A 297 0.57 10.00 -45.16
C GLU A 297 1.82 10.18 -44.28
N PHE A 298 1.60 10.32 -42.97
CA PHE A 298 2.62 10.74 -42.02
C PHE A 298 3.84 9.80 -41.95
N ARG A 299 3.65 8.49 -42.14
CA ARG A 299 4.77 7.54 -42.18
C ARG A 299 5.72 7.83 -43.35
N ARG A 300 5.16 8.02 -44.56
CA ARG A 300 5.92 8.37 -45.76
C ARG A 300 6.60 9.72 -45.62
N ALA A 301 5.91 10.68 -45.00
CA ALA A 301 6.47 11.99 -44.70
C ALA A 301 7.71 11.90 -43.80
N VAL A 302 7.65 11.09 -42.73
CA VAL A 302 8.78 10.89 -41.81
C VAL A 302 9.97 10.27 -42.53
N GLU A 303 9.75 9.23 -43.34
CA GLU A 303 10.81 8.57 -44.12
C GLU A 303 11.51 9.57 -45.07
N ALA A 304 10.74 10.34 -45.82
CA ALA A 304 11.27 11.35 -46.72
C ALA A 304 12.05 12.46 -45.98
N PHE A 305 11.56 12.91 -44.82
CA PHE A 305 12.27 13.89 -44.00
C PHE A 305 13.54 13.33 -43.34
N VAL A 306 13.61 12.04 -43.03
CA VAL A 306 14.85 11.40 -42.56
C VAL A 306 15.92 11.42 -43.64
N GLU A 307 15.57 11.04 -44.86
CA GLU A 307 16.49 11.10 -46.02
C GLU A 307 16.93 12.54 -46.32
N TYR A 308 16.01 13.51 -46.22
CA TYR A 308 16.37 14.93 -46.29
C TYR A 308 17.45 15.30 -45.27
N ILE A 309 17.24 14.92 -44.00
CA ILE A 309 18.11 15.28 -42.88
C ILE A 309 19.50 14.64 -43.03
N HIS A 310 19.59 13.45 -43.61
CA HIS A 310 20.88 12.84 -43.95
C HIS A 310 21.71 13.70 -44.90
N LEU A 311 21.06 14.40 -45.83
CA LEU A 311 21.70 15.29 -46.81
C LEU A 311 21.90 16.71 -46.27
N ASN A 312 20.96 17.23 -45.47
CA ASN A 312 21.02 18.57 -44.90
C ASN A 312 20.45 18.61 -43.46
N GLN A 313 21.36 18.64 -42.48
CA GLN A 313 21.01 18.66 -41.06
C GLN A 313 20.62 20.05 -40.53
N THR A 314 20.85 21.11 -41.30
CA THR A 314 20.75 22.51 -40.82
C THR A 314 19.36 23.12 -40.96
N ASN A 315 18.43 22.46 -41.64
CA ASN A 315 17.10 23.00 -41.89
C ASN A 315 16.12 22.71 -40.75
N ASN A 316 15.84 23.73 -39.93
CA ASN A 316 14.92 23.65 -38.80
C ASN A 316 13.46 23.39 -39.20
N ALA A 317 13.04 23.81 -40.39
CA ALA A 317 11.67 23.62 -40.86
C ALA A 317 11.36 22.12 -41.07
N VAL A 318 12.34 21.36 -41.56
CA VAL A 318 12.19 19.93 -41.80
C VAL A 318 12.14 19.15 -40.48
N TRP A 319 12.96 19.52 -39.49
CA TRP A 319 12.89 18.96 -38.15
C TRP A 319 11.52 19.21 -37.49
N TYR A 320 10.92 20.39 -37.69
CA TYR A 320 9.58 20.71 -37.21
C TYR A 320 8.50 19.86 -37.88
N MET A 321 8.49 19.82 -39.21
CA MET A 321 7.51 19.06 -40.00
C MET A 321 7.62 17.56 -39.72
N LYS A 322 8.85 17.05 -39.58
CA LYS A 322 9.12 15.68 -39.14
C LYS A 322 8.55 15.41 -37.74
N GLY A 323 8.83 16.29 -36.76
CA GLY A 323 8.28 16.14 -35.41
C GLY A 323 6.75 16.16 -35.37
N CYS A 324 6.11 17.00 -36.19
CA CYS A 324 4.65 17.01 -36.34
C CYS A 324 4.13 15.71 -36.96
N ALA A 325 4.81 15.19 -38.00
CA ALA A 325 4.47 13.92 -38.63
C ALA A 325 4.63 12.73 -37.68
N GLU A 326 5.69 12.73 -36.86
CA GLU A 326 5.93 11.73 -35.82
C GLU A 326 4.83 11.77 -34.75
N TYR A 327 4.45 12.98 -34.29
CA TYR A 327 3.34 13.15 -33.35
C TYR A 327 2.02 12.60 -33.90
N LEU A 328 1.64 12.99 -35.12
CA LEU A 328 0.40 12.53 -35.77
C LEU A 328 0.43 11.04 -36.10
N SER A 329 1.63 10.44 -36.22
CA SER A 329 1.82 8.99 -36.37
C SER A 329 1.78 8.22 -35.03
N GLY A 330 1.61 8.90 -33.89
CA GLY A 330 1.65 8.30 -32.54
C GLY A 330 3.06 8.05 -31.98
N LYS A 331 4.12 8.50 -32.67
CA LYS A 331 5.54 8.37 -32.26
C LYS A 331 5.97 9.57 -31.41
N TYR A 332 5.39 9.68 -30.21
CA TYR A 332 5.52 10.89 -29.39
C TYR A 332 6.93 11.13 -28.83
N LYS A 333 7.72 10.06 -28.59
CA LYS A 333 9.11 10.19 -28.07
C LYS A 333 10.02 10.75 -29.14
N GLU A 334 9.95 10.20 -30.34
CA GLU A 334 10.70 10.59 -31.51
C GLU A 334 10.34 12.03 -31.93
N ALA A 335 9.06 12.38 -31.86
CA ALA A 335 8.59 13.75 -32.09
C ALA A 335 9.29 14.76 -31.15
N LEU A 336 9.42 14.44 -29.86
CA LEU A 336 10.12 15.29 -28.89
C LEU A 336 11.62 15.41 -29.19
N GLU A 337 12.27 14.36 -29.66
CA GLU A 337 13.67 14.42 -30.08
C GLU A 337 13.86 15.31 -31.31
N SER A 338 12.97 15.18 -32.30
CA SER A 338 12.96 16.02 -33.50
C SER A 338 12.73 17.50 -33.14
N PHE A 339 11.78 17.79 -32.26
CA PHE A 339 11.57 19.14 -31.72
C PHE A 339 12.76 19.65 -30.89
N GLY A 340 13.42 18.78 -30.13
CA GLY A 340 14.58 19.12 -29.31
C GLY A 340 15.83 19.50 -30.14
N LYS A 341 15.99 18.93 -31.34
CA LYS A 341 17.08 19.27 -32.26
C LYS A 341 16.98 20.69 -32.82
N MET A 342 15.76 21.24 -32.91
CA MET A 342 15.55 22.65 -33.28
C MET A 342 16.04 23.63 -32.21
N GLY A 343 15.98 23.28 -30.93
CA GLY A 343 16.44 24.15 -29.83
C GLY A 343 17.96 24.37 -29.79
N LYS A 344 18.75 23.55 -30.50
CA LYS A 344 20.22 23.65 -30.60
C LYS A 344 20.70 24.34 -31.88
N LEU A 345 19.83 24.56 -32.87
CA LEU A 345 20.13 25.13 -34.17
C LEU A 345 19.34 26.44 -34.33
N GLY A 346 20.03 27.58 -34.38
CA GLY A 346 19.46 28.94 -34.26
C GLY A 346 18.13 29.24 -34.97
N SER A 347 17.35 30.12 -34.36
CA SER A 347 15.94 30.49 -34.58
C SER A 347 15.51 30.89 -36.00
N ALA A 348 14.53 30.15 -36.56
CA ALA A 348 13.37 30.65 -37.31
C ALA A 348 12.49 29.44 -37.66
N GLY A 349 11.27 29.36 -37.13
CA GLY A 349 10.26 28.48 -37.72
C GLY A 349 9.62 29.22 -38.88
N PRO A 350 9.53 28.66 -40.11
CA PRO A 350 8.73 29.29 -41.14
C PRO A 350 7.25 29.13 -40.78
N SER A 351 6.49 30.20 -40.97
CA SER A 351 5.05 30.08 -41.23
C SER A 351 4.86 29.08 -42.39
N PRO A 352 3.88 28.16 -42.32
CA PRO A 352 3.50 27.30 -43.45
C PRO A 352 3.25 28.08 -44.75
N ALA A 353 3.02 29.40 -44.67
CA ALA A 353 2.65 30.27 -45.77
C ALA A 353 3.81 30.77 -46.66
N LYS A 354 5.08 30.42 -46.40
CA LYS A 354 6.19 30.73 -47.32
C LYS A 354 6.97 29.48 -47.71
N MET A 355 6.27 28.46 -48.21
CA MET A 355 6.90 27.46 -49.07
C MET A 355 7.29 28.15 -50.39
N LYS A 356 8.59 28.31 -50.61
CA LYS A 356 9.10 28.70 -51.92
C LYS A 356 8.94 27.47 -52.82
N TRP A 357 7.93 27.49 -53.67
CA TRP A 357 7.80 26.52 -54.76
C TRP A 357 8.85 26.85 -55.81
N PHE A 358 9.40 25.82 -56.47
CA PHE A 358 10.44 25.99 -57.49
C PHE A 358 10.05 27.09 -58.47
N GLU A 359 10.91 28.10 -58.62
CA GLU A 359 10.80 29.04 -59.74
C GLU A 359 11.15 28.31 -61.05
N ASP A 360 10.64 28.74 -62.21
CA ASP A 360 10.96 28.07 -63.50
C ASP A 360 12.48 28.00 -63.75
N SER A 361 13.27 28.92 -63.18
CA SER A 361 14.74 28.92 -63.19
C SER A 361 15.39 27.91 -62.23
N GLU A 362 14.69 27.49 -61.18
CA GLU A 362 15.15 26.46 -60.23
C GLU A 362 14.84 25.04 -60.74
N LEU A 363 13.96 24.89 -61.73
CA LEU A 363 13.76 23.65 -62.49
C LEU A 363 14.82 23.48 -63.60
N ASP A 364 15.55 24.53 -63.97
CA ASP A 364 16.71 24.44 -64.87
C ASP A 364 17.97 23.91 -64.14
N LEU A 365 17.97 23.84 -62.79
CA LEU A 365 19.04 23.22 -61.98
C LEU A 365 19.20 21.72 -62.24
N PHE A 366 18.23 21.07 -62.89
CA PHE A 366 18.33 19.66 -63.27
C PHE A 366 19.23 19.44 -64.52
N ASP A 367 19.70 20.51 -65.17
CA ASP A 367 20.63 20.47 -66.32
C ASP A 367 22.08 20.86 -65.97
N SER A 368 22.40 21.37 -64.76
CA SER A 368 23.79 21.73 -64.41
C SER A 368 24.11 21.64 -62.91
N GLY A 369 25.29 21.06 -62.60
CA GLY A 369 25.72 20.67 -61.25
C GLY A 369 25.84 21.80 -60.21
N PRO A 370 25.95 21.44 -58.91
CA PRO A 370 25.61 22.33 -57.79
C PRO A 370 26.70 23.38 -57.56
N SER A 371 26.32 24.66 -57.58
CA SER A 371 27.13 25.74 -57.00
C SER A 371 26.36 26.47 -55.89
N GLN A 372 27.11 26.69 -54.81
CA GLN A 372 26.67 27.12 -53.47
C GLN A 372 25.88 28.44 -53.48
N LYS A 373 24.89 28.55 -52.57
CA LYS A 373 24.42 29.85 -52.07
C LYS A 373 24.38 29.89 -50.54
N GLU A 374 24.76 31.07 -50.07
CA GLU A 374 25.21 31.43 -48.73
C GLU A 374 24.11 31.36 -47.66
N GLN A 375 24.52 30.98 -46.46
CA GLN A 375 23.74 31.06 -45.23
C GLN A 375 23.64 32.53 -44.76
N ILE A 376 22.43 33.07 -44.75
CA ILE A 376 22.13 34.31 -44.04
C ILE A 376 21.96 33.97 -42.56
N LYS A 377 22.85 34.51 -41.72
CA LYS A 377 22.77 34.50 -40.26
C LYS A 377 21.91 35.68 -39.80
N VAL A 378 20.85 35.42 -39.04
CA VAL A 378 20.18 36.42 -38.21
C VAL A 378 19.81 35.78 -36.86
N GLU A 379 20.30 36.37 -35.77
CA GLU A 379 19.88 36.08 -34.39
C GLU A 379 18.66 36.96 -34.04
N VAL A 380 17.65 36.42 -33.34
CA VAL A 380 16.91 37.05 -32.21
C VAL A 380 16.09 35.96 -31.50
N GLY A 381 16.20 35.88 -30.17
CA GLY A 381 15.49 34.94 -29.31
C GLY A 381 13.99 35.23 -29.16
N VAL A 382 13.18 34.68 -30.07
CA VAL A 382 11.72 34.62 -29.93
C VAL A 382 11.32 33.20 -29.53
N VAL A 383 10.63 33.08 -28.40
CA VAL A 383 10.00 31.83 -27.95
C VAL A 383 9.06 31.34 -29.06
N ASN A 384 9.36 30.20 -29.68
CA ASN A 384 8.53 29.66 -30.75
C ASN A 384 7.29 28.99 -30.14
N GLU A 385 6.20 29.75 -30.03
CA GLU A 385 4.92 29.31 -29.46
C GLU A 385 4.39 28.02 -30.12
N GLY A 386 4.52 27.88 -31.44
CA GLY A 386 4.08 26.71 -32.18
C GLY A 386 4.88 25.45 -31.84
N LEU A 387 6.20 25.58 -31.67
CA LEU A 387 7.07 24.49 -31.25
C LEU A 387 6.74 24.04 -29.82
N LEU A 388 6.63 24.98 -28.89
CA LEU A 388 6.29 24.68 -27.49
C LEU A 388 4.89 24.08 -27.37
N SER A 389 3.94 24.53 -28.19
CA SER A 389 2.60 23.95 -28.29
C SER A 389 2.67 22.45 -28.62
N MET A 390 3.38 22.09 -29.69
CA MET A 390 3.51 20.69 -30.13
C MET A 390 4.32 19.83 -29.16
N GLN A 391 5.35 20.39 -28.52
CA GLN A 391 6.07 19.72 -27.43
C GLN A 391 5.15 19.46 -26.23
N GLY A 392 4.33 20.43 -25.85
CA GLY A 392 3.33 20.28 -24.79
C GLY A 392 2.35 19.15 -25.08
N TYR A 393 1.80 19.09 -26.30
CA TYR A 393 0.91 18.00 -26.72
C TYR A 393 1.60 16.62 -26.71
N ALA A 394 2.83 16.52 -27.20
CA ALA A 394 3.59 15.28 -27.20
C ALA A 394 3.95 14.82 -25.78
N LEU A 395 4.30 15.73 -24.88
CA LEU A 395 4.56 15.46 -23.46
C LEU A 395 3.29 14.96 -22.75
N ALA A 396 2.14 15.59 -23.00
CA ALA A 396 0.86 15.17 -22.43
C ALA A 396 0.45 13.77 -22.92
N ALA A 397 0.66 13.45 -24.20
CA ALA A 397 0.39 12.12 -24.75
C ALA A 397 1.29 11.02 -24.15
N LEU A 398 2.48 11.38 -23.64
CA LEU A 398 3.38 10.47 -22.93
C LEU A 398 3.09 10.39 -21.42
N GLY A 399 2.06 11.05 -20.91
CA GLY A 399 1.75 11.12 -19.48
C GLY A 399 2.68 12.03 -18.66
N ARG A 400 3.56 12.81 -19.31
CA ARG A 400 4.49 13.76 -18.66
C ARG A 400 3.80 15.11 -18.41
N TYR A 401 2.68 15.07 -17.68
CA TYR A 401 1.77 16.19 -17.52
C TYR A 401 2.43 17.42 -16.86
N GLY A 402 3.34 17.26 -15.90
CA GLY A 402 4.00 18.38 -15.24
C GLY A 402 4.95 19.19 -16.16
N GLU A 403 5.52 18.55 -17.18
CA GLU A 403 6.37 19.24 -18.17
C GLU A 403 5.53 19.86 -19.28
N ALA A 404 4.49 19.14 -19.72
CA ALA A 404 3.50 19.66 -20.66
C ALA A 404 2.82 20.93 -20.11
N ASP A 405 2.48 20.94 -18.83
CA ASP A 405 1.88 22.08 -18.14
C ASP A 405 2.79 23.31 -18.13
N LYS A 406 4.09 23.12 -17.88
CA LYS A 406 5.09 24.20 -17.97
C LYS A 406 5.19 24.76 -19.38
N ALA A 407 5.21 23.89 -20.39
CA ALA A 407 5.24 24.32 -21.79
C ALA A 407 3.99 25.13 -22.15
N ALA A 408 2.80 24.65 -21.77
CA ALA A 408 1.54 25.36 -21.98
C ALA A 408 1.52 26.71 -21.24
N GLY A 409 1.98 26.75 -19.98
CA GLY A 409 2.07 27.98 -19.18
C GLY A 409 3.00 29.03 -19.77
N VAL A 410 4.13 28.62 -20.36
CA VAL A 410 5.03 29.53 -21.09
C VAL A 410 4.34 30.08 -22.34
N VAL A 411 3.57 29.29 -23.09
CA VAL A 411 2.83 29.81 -24.25
C VAL A 411 1.72 30.76 -23.80
N LEU A 412 0.97 30.43 -22.73
CA LEU A 412 -0.12 31.25 -22.21
C LEU A 412 0.34 32.59 -21.62
N SER A 413 1.57 32.68 -21.09
CA SER A 413 2.12 33.95 -20.60
C SER A 413 2.43 34.95 -21.72
N HIS A 414 2.73 34.45 -22.93
CA HIS A 414 2.98 35.27 -24.12
C HIS A 414 1.70 35.49 -24.94
N ALA A 415 0.84 34.47 -25.03
CA ALA A 415 -0.38 34.45 -25.84
C ALA A 415 -1.61 33.94 -25.04
N PRO A 416 -2.17 34.75 -24.11
CA PRO A 416 -3.29 34.35 -23.25
C PRO A 416 -4.63 34.13 -23.97
N ALA A 417 -4.70 34.43 -25.27
CA ALA A 417 -5.87 34.16 -26.11
C ALA A 417 -5.91 32.73 -26.69
N ARG A 418 -4.83 31.95 -26.54
CA ARG A 418 -4.69 30.58 -27.08
C ARG A 418 -5.54 29.57 -26.28
N LEU A 419 -6.79 29.40 -26.71
CA LEU A 419 -7.75 28.46 -26.09
C LEU A 419 -7.28 27.01 -26.12
N ASP A 420 -6.54 26.63 -27.15
CA ASP A 420 -5.97 25.29 -27.33
C ASP A 420 -4.93 24.96 -26.24
N MET A 421 -4.10 25.95 -25.86
CA MET A 421 -3.13 25.82 -24.77
C MET A 421 -3.79 25.83 -23.40
N GLU A 422 -4.85 26.61 -23.22
CA GLU A 422 -5.64 26.61 -21.97
C GLU A 422 -6.35 25.27 -21.75
N LEU A 423 -6.82 24.63 -22.83
CA LEU A 423 -7.39 23.29 -22.78
C LEU A 423 -6.32 22.21 -22.53
N LEU A 424 -5.11 22.37 -23.09
CA LEU A 424 -3.96 21.52 -22.76
C LEU A 424 -3.57 21.63 -21.29
N HIS A 425 -3.54 22.86 -20.74
CA HIS A 425 -3.32 23.13 -19.32
C HIS A 425 -4.35 22.41 -18.44
N SER A 426 -5.63 22.50 -18.80
CA SER A 426 -6.72 21.74 -18.14
C SER A 426 -6.46 20.23 -18.14
N ARG A 427 -6.13 19.65 -19.30
CA ARG A 427 -5.80 18.21 -19.42
C ARG A 427 -4.60 17.79 -18.57
N CYS A 428 -3.57 18.63 -18.51
CA CYS A 428 -2.39 18.35 -17.70
C CYS A 428 -2.71 18.38 -16.20
N LEU A 429 -3.51 19.35 -15.75
CA LEU A 429 -3.97 19.40 -14.36
C LEU A 429 -4.82 18.18 -14.00
N ALA A 430 -5.70 17.71 -14.89
CA ALA A 430 -6.48 16.49 -14.69
C ALA A 430 -5.57 15.26 -14.57
N GLY A 431 -4.57 15.12 -15.46
CA GLY A 431 -3.56 14.05 -15.40
C GLY A 431 -2.67 14.09 -14.16
N LEU A 432 -2.53 15.25 -13.51
CA LEU A 432 -1.83 15.42 -12.23
C LEU A 432 -2.73 15.19 -11.00
N GLY A 433 -4.00 14.78 -11.19
CA GLY A 433 -4.96 14.57 -10.11
C GLY A 433 -5.55 15.86 -9.53
N ARG A 434 -5.29 17.03 -10.15
CA ARG A 434 -5.76 18.34 -9.71
C ARG A 434 -7.09 18.70 -10.37
N TYR A 435 -8.11 17.85 -10.14
CA TYR A 435 -9.36 17.86 -10.90
C TYR A 435 -10.16 19.17 -10.83
N GLN A 436 -10.21 19.81 -9.66
CA GLN A 436 -10.92 21.10 -9.51
C GLN A 436 -10.29 22.20 -10.38
N TYR A 437 -8.96 22.35 -10.30
CA TYR A 437 -8.22 23.33 -11.11
C TYR A 437 -8.30 23.01 -12.61
N ALA A 438 -8.31 21.72 -12.96
CA ALA A 438 -8.49 21.28 -14.35
C ALA A 438 -9.84 21.72 -14.90
N GLY A 439 -10.93 21.54 -14.14
CA GLY A 439 -12.24 22.03 -14.55
C GLY A 439 -12.31 23.56 -14.57
N ASP A 440 -11.70 24.28 -13.62
CA ASP A 440 -11.63 25.75 -13.67
C ASP A 440 -10.93 26.26 -14.95
N ALA A 441 -9.88 25.57 -15.40
CA ALA A 441 -9.20 25.88 -16.66
C ALA A 441 -10.08 25.61 -17.89
N ALA A 442 -10.80 24.49 -17.92
CA ALA A 442 -11.77 24.20 -18.98
C ALA A 442 -12.92 25.23 -18.97
N ALA A 443 -13.38 25.67 -17.80
CA ALA A 443 -14.42 26.69 -17.66
C ALA A 443 -13.97 28.04 -18.26
N ARG A 444 -12.69 28.40 -18.16
CA ARG A 444 -12.15 29.61 -18.83
C ARG A 444 -12.21 29.51 -20.36
N VAL A 445 -12.02 28.32 -20.92
CA VAL A 445 -12.22 28.08 -22.35
C VAL A 445 -13.70 28.21 -22.71
N LEU A 446 -14.59 27.60 -21.91
CA LEU A 446 -16.04 27.66 -22.12
C LEU A 446 -16.62 29.08 -21.97
N ALA A 447 -16.05 29.91 -21.10
CA ALA A 447 -16.44 31.32 -20.96
C ALA A 447 -16.22 32.12 -22.26
N LYS A 448 -15.22 31.74 -23.06
CA LYS A 448 -14.91 32.37 -24.36
C LYS A 448 -15.56 31.64 -25.53
N SER A 449 -15.73 30.32 -25.43
CA SER A 449 -16.33 29.45 -26.46
C SER A 449 -17.26 28.41 -25.81
N PRO A 450 -18.54 28.75 -25.57
CA PRO A 450 -19.47 27.90 -24.82
C PRO A 450 -19.80 26.56 -25.47
N GLU A 451 -19.71 26.48 -26.80
CA GLU A 451 -20.02 25.29 -27.62
C GLU A 451 -18.79 24.42 -27.90
N ASN A 452 -17.63 24.72 -27.30
CA ASN A 452 -16.42 23.95 -27.54
C ASN A 452 -16.55 22.55 -26.94
N ILE A 453 -16.80 21.56 -27.81
CA ILE A 453 -17.00 20.14 -27.46
C ILE A 453 -15.88 19.60 -26.57
N ALA A 454 -14.62 19.83 -26.96
CA ALA A 454 -13.48 19.32 -26.22
C ALA A 454 -13.37 19.97 -24.84
N ALA A 455 -13.71 21.26 -24.69
CA ALA A 455 -13.75 21.92 -23.39
C ALA A 455 -14.93 21.47 -22.52
N LEU A 456 -16.11 21.22 -23.11
CA LEU A 456 -17.29 20.71 -22.40
C LEU A 456 -17.02 19.32 -21.82
N GLU A 457 -16.43 18.43 -22.62
CA GLU A 457 -16.05 17.08 -22.21
C GLU A 457 -14.98 17.12 -21.09
N GLN A 458 -13.92 17.91 -21.26
CA GLN A 458 -12.86 18.02 -20.25
C GLN A 458 -13.36 18.65 -18.95
N HIS A 459 -14.23 19.66 -19.03
CA HIS A 459 -14.87 20.25 -17.86
C HIS A 459 -15.74 19.21 -17.14
N ALA A 460 -16.59 18.50 -17.87
CA ALA A 460 -17.52 17.53 -17.31
C ALA A 460 -16.78 16.35 -16.65
N ALA A 461 -15.77 15.79 -17.32
CA ALA A 461 -14.94 14.71 -16.80
C ALA A 461 -14.15 15.14 -15.55
N SER A 462 -13.53 16.32 -15.59
CA SER A 462 -12.77 16.85 -14.44
C SER A 462 -13.66 17.12 -13.23
N MET A 463 -14.85 17.69 -13.44
CA MET A 463 -15.81 17.93 -12.35
C MET A 463 -16.39 16.65 -11.77
N MET A 464 -16.58 15.62 -12.61
CA MET A 464 -17.00 14.29 -12.16
C MET A 464 -15.92 13.64 -11.26
N LEU A 465 -14.64 13.72 -11.65
CA LEU A 465 -13.52 13.22 -10.83
C LEU A 465 -13.29 14.04 -9.55
N ALA A 466 -13.64 15.34 -9.57
CA ALA A 466 -13.63 16.19 -8.39
C ALA A 466 -14.82 15.97 -7.42
N GLY A 467 -15.74 15.05 -7.73
CA GLY A 467 -16.96 14.79 -6.94
C GLY A 467 -18.05 15.86 -7.08
N LYS A 468 -17.89 16.83 -7.99
CA LYS A 468 -18.87 17.89 -8.26
C LYS A 468 -19.88 17.46 -9.33
N TYR A 469 -20.67 16.44 -9.01
CA TYR A 469 -21.59 15.80 -9.96
C TYR A 469 -22.63 16.75 -10.58
N ARG A 470 -23.08 17.79 -9.86
CA ARG A 470 -24.05 18.78 -10.39
C ARG A 470 -23.47 19.62 -11.53
N GLU A 471 -22.22 20.08 -11.39
CA GLU A 471 -21.53 20.87 -12.43
C GLU A 471 -21.16 19.99 -13.63
N ALA A 472 -20.77 18.74 -13.38
CA ALA A 472 -20.52 17.74 -14.42
C ALA A 472 -21.79 17.45 -15.24
N ALA A 473 -22.93 17.20 -14.58
CA ALA A 473 -24.21 16.94 -15.26
C ALA A 473 -24.64 18.11 -16.16
N GLY A 474 -24.46 19.35 -15.72
CA GLY A 474 -24.77 20.54 -16.55
C GLY A 474 -23.89 20.63 -17.81
N SER A 475 -22.63 20.21 -17.71
CA SER A 475 -21.68 20.23 -18.83
C SER A 475 -21.94 19.08 -19.81
N TRP A 476 -22.29 17.89 -19.30
CA TRP A 476 -22.70 16.76 -20.13
C TRP A 476 -24.00 17.05 -20.90
N LYS A 477 -24.98 17.71 -20.28
CA LYS A 477 -26.20 18.14 -20.97
C LYS A 477 -25.92 19.11 -22.12
N LYS A 478 -25.10 20.13 -21.87
CA LYS A 478 -24.67 21.07 -22.93
C LYS A 478 -23.89 20.37 -24.05
N LEU A 479 -23.09 19.37 -23.71
CA LEU A 479 -22.40 18.56 -24.72
C LEU A 479 -23.39 17.76 -25.58
N LEU A 480 -24.45 17.22 -24.99
CA LEU A 480 -25.52 16.54 -25.72
C LEU A 480 -26.37 17.48 -26.58
N GLU A 481 -26.58 18.74 -26.15
CA GLU A 481 -27.20 19.78 -26.99
C GLU A 481 -26.36 20.08 -28.23
N ALA A 482 -25.03 20.14 -28.09
CA ALA A 482 -24.09 20.38 -29.19
C ALA A 482 -23.79 19.13 -30.04
N SER A 483 -23.90 17.93 -29.46
CA SER A 483 -23.57 16.66 -30.09
C SER A 483 -24.47 15.54 -29.54
N PRO A 484 -25.71 15.41 -30.07
CA PRO A 484 -26.71 14.46 -29.56
C PRO A 484 -26.32 12.98 -29.70
N GLU A 485 -25.38 12.66 -30.59
CA GLU A 485 -24.89 11.29 -30.81
C GLU A 485 -23.73 10.89 -29.88
N ASN A 486 -23.31 11.77 -28.97
CA ASN A 486 -22.16 11.50 -28.11
C ASN A 486 -22.50 10.53 -26.97
N THR A 487 -22.25 9.24 -27.18
CA THR A 487 -22.52 8.17 -26.21
C THR A 487 -21.75 8.33 -24.90
N LEU A 488 -20.52 8.85 -24.94
CA LEU A 488 -19.72 9.14 -23.74
C LEU A 488 -20.41 10.19 -22.85
N ALA A 489 -21.05 11.18 -23.47
CA ALA A 489 -21.78 12.21 -22.75
C ALA A 489 -23.02 11.66 -22.03
N TYR A 490 -23.75 10.72 -22.64
CA TYR A 490 -24.85 10.01 -21.98
C TYR A 490 -24.36 9.15 -20.81
N ILE A 491 -23.25 8.41 -20.96
CA ILE A 491 -22.65 7.61 -19.88
C ILE A 491 -22.19 8.51 -18.72
N GLY A 492 -21.53 9.62 -19.04
CA GLY A 492 -21.11 10.62 -18.06
C GLY A 492 -22.28 11.28 -17.34
N LEU A 493 -23.37 11.57 -18.07
CA LEU A 493 -24.60 12.11 -17.50
C LEU A 493 -25.31 11.10 -16.59
N LEU A 494 -25.42 9.83 -17.00
CA LEU A 494 -25.95 8.75 -16.19
C LEU A 494 -25.25 8.69 -14.83
N LYS A 495 -23.92 8.64 -14.83
CA LYS A 495 -23.10 8.60 -13.61
C LYS A 495 -23.27 9.87 -12.75
N ALA A 496 -23.32 11.03 -13.37
CA ALA A 496 -23.52 12.30 -12.67
C ALA A 496 -24.93 12.43 -12.05
N CYS A 497 -25.97 11.91 -12.72
CA CYS A 497 -27.33 11.88 -12.21
C CYS A 497 -27.47 10.94 -11.00
N SER A 498 -26.87 9.74 -11.07
CA SER A 498 -26.78 8.83 -9.91
C SER A 498 -26.09 9.50 -8.71
N GLY A 499 -24.95 10.17 -8.93
CA GLY A 499 -24.21 10.87 -7.86
C GLY A 499 -24.90 12.13 -7.31
N THR A 500 -25.89 12.70 -8.00
CA THR A 500 -26.68 13.86 -7.53
C THR A 500 -28.01 13.48 -6.90
N GLY A 501 -28.32 12.19 -6.79
CA GLY A 501 -29.60 11.70 -6.28
C GLY A 501 -30.77 11.83 -7.27
N ARG A 502 -30.50 12.10 -8.55
CA ARG A 502 -31.52 12.23 -9.61
C ARG A 502 -31.74 10.87 -10.28
N TYR A 503 -32.24 9.92 -9.49
CA TYR A 503 -32.27 8.50 -9.88
C TYR A 503 -33.24 8.19 -11.03
N GLU A 504 -34.40 8.86 -11.11
CA GLU A 504 -35.35 8.66 -12.21
C GLU A 504 -34.74 9.02 -13.57
N GLU A 505 -34.08 10.17 -13.67
CA GLU A 505 -33.40 10.60 -14.89
C GLU A 505 -32.23 9.65 -15.25
N ALA A 506 -31.51 9.15 -14.23
CA ALA A 506 -30.48 8.13 -14.45
C ALA A 506 -31.07 6.84 -15.04
N GLN A 507 -32.21 6.36 -14.52
CA GLN A 507 -32.88 5.18 -15.06
C GLN A 507 -33.39 5.38 -16.50
N GLU A 508 -33.92 6.56 -16.83
CA GLU A 508 -34.32 6.88 -18.21
C GLU A 508 -33.14 6.87 -19.18
N ILE A 509 -32.01 7.47 -18.79
CA ILE A 509 -30.79 7.48 -19.61
C ILE A 509 -30.23 6.05 -19.76
N ALA A 510 -30.26 5.25 -18.69
CA ALA A 510 -29.84 3.86 -18.75
C ALA A 510 -30.71 3.03 -19.71
N LYS A 511 -32.04 3.20 -19.67
CA LYS A 511 -32.98 2.56 -20.61
C LYS A 511 -32.73 3.00 -22.05
N LEU A 512 -32.45 4.27 -22.29
CA LEU A 512 -32.08 4.79 -23.61
C LEU A 512 -30.78 4.17 -24.13
N LEU A 513 -29.73 4.14 -23.31
CA LEU A 513 -28.43 3.57 -23.68
C LEU A 513 -28.50 2.06 -23.94
N LEU A 514 -29.36 1.33 -23.23
CA LEU A 514 -29.56 -0.11 -23.40
C LEU A 514 -30.57 -0.46 -24.52
N SER A 515 -31.13 0.53 -25.22
CA SER A 515 -31.97 0.29 -26.40
C SER A 515 -31.15 -0.24 -27.59
N GLU A 516 -31.81 -0.87 -28.57
CA GLU A 516 -31.13 -1.43 -29.76
C GLU A 516 -30.35 -0.40 -30.59
N GLU A 517 -30.71 0.88 -30.47
CA GLU A 517 -30.12 1.99 -31.23
C GLU A 517 -28.74 2.43 -30.72
N TYR A 518 -28.41 2.15 -29.46
CA TYR A 518 -27.16 2.56 -28.82
C TYR A 518 -26.28 1.37 -28.45
N LEU A 519 -26.31 0.94 -27.18
CA LEU A 519 -25.36 0.00 -26.58
C LEU A 519 -26.09 -1.12 -25.81
N PRO A 520 -26.91 -1.95 -26.48
CA PRO A 520 -27.79 -2.93 -25.82
C PRO A 520 -27.07 -4.08 -25.12
N ARG A 521 -25.76 -4.25 -25.35
CA ARG A 521 -24.93 -5.31 -24.75
C ARG A 521 -23.66 -4.77 -24.07
N ASP A 522 -23.65 -3.47 -23.74
CA ASP A 522 -22.51 -2.88 -23.06
C ASP A 522 -22.56 -3.17 -21.55
N ILE A 523 -21.48 -3.80 -21.06
CA ILE A 523 -21.37 -4.22 -19.67
C ILE A 523 -21.29 -3.01 -18.74
N THR A 524 -20.56 -1.96 -19.14
CA THR A 524 -20.37 -0.75 -18.32
C THR A 524 -21.69 -0.01 -18.12
N VAL A 525 -22.49 0.14 -19.18
CA VAL A 525 -23.83 0.73 -19.09
C VAL A 525 -24.75 -0.13 -18.22
N THR A 526 -24.72 -1.46 -18.38
CA THR A 526 -25.57 -2.38 -17.59
C THR A 526 -25.22 -2.33 -16.10
N LEU A 527 -23.93 -2.25 -15.74
CA LEU A 527 -23.49 -2.07 -14.36
C LEU A 527 -23.93 -0.72 -13.78
N LEU A 528 -23.74 0.37 -14.52
CA LEU A 528 -24.19 1.70 -14.09
C LEU A 528 -25.72 1.79 -13.94
N ALA A 529 -26.47 1.07 -14.77
CA ALA A 529 -27.92 0.93 -14.62
C ALA A 529 -28.30 0.22 -13.32
N GLY A 530 -27.60 -0.87 -12.99
CA GLY A 530 -27.74 -1.57 -11.70
C GLY A 530 -27.39 -0.67 -10.51
N GLU A 531 -26.29 0.10 -10.59
CA GLU A 531 -25.88 1.04 -9.54
C GLU A 531 -26.91 2.15 -9.33
N ALA A 532 -27.46 2.69 -10.43
CA ALA A 532 -28.51 3.70 -10.39
C ALA A 532 -29.79 3.15 -9.75
N ALA A 533 -30.22 1.94 -10.12
CA ALA A 533 -31.37 1.27 -9.54
C ALA A 533 -31.19 0.94 -8.04
N ALA A 534 -30.01 0.46 -7.64
CA ALA A 534 -29.69 0.19 -6.24
C ALA A 534 -29.71 1.48 -5.41
N SER A 535 -29.15 2.56 -5.95
CA SER A 535 -29.16 3.88 -5.29
C SER A 535 -30.57 4.49 -5.19
N ALA A 536 -31.47 4.13 -6.11
CA ALA A 536 -32.89 4.48 -6.05
C ALA A 536 -33.69 3.68 -5.01
N GLY A 537 -33.10 2.63 -4.43
CA GLY A 537 -33.77 1.68 -3.54
C GLY A 537 -34.51 0.54 -4.27
N ASN A 538 -34.43 0.47 -5.60
CA ASN A 538 -35.04 -0.59 -6.41
C ASN A 538 -34.10 -1.80 -6.52
N TYR A 539 -33.90 -2.54 -5.42
CA TYR A 539 -32.93 -3.63 -5.36
C TYR A 539 -33.23 -4.81 -6.30
N GLU A 540 -34.51 -5.10 -6.57
CA GLU A 540 -34.92 -6.17 -7.51
C GLU A 540 -34.49 -5.87 -8.96
N GLU A 541 -34.69 -4.62 -9.40
CA GLU A 541 -34.27 -4.15 -10.73
C GLU A 541 -32.73 -4.10 -10.82
N ALA A 542 -32.07 -3.67 -9.74
CA ALA A 542 -30.61 -3.67 -9.65
C ALA A 542 -30.02 -5.08 -9.80
N VAL A 543 -30.56 -6.07 -9.05
CA VAL A 543 -30.14 -7.48 -9.17
C VAL A 543 -30.33 -7.97 -10.61
N THR A 544 -31.44 -7.63 -11.27
CA THR A 544 -31.69 -8.02 -12.67
C THR A 544 -30.61 -7.45 -13.61
N HIS A 545 -30.25 -6.17 -13.47
CA HIS A 545 -29.19 -5.56 -14.24
C HIS A 545 -27.83 -6.20 -13.97
N TYR A 546 -27.48 -6.46 -12.72
CA TYR A 546 -26.21 -7.11 -12.39
C TYR A 546 -26.16 -8.58 -12.86
N GLN A 547 -27.29 -9.32 -12.84
CA GLN A 547 -27.39 -10.67 -13.41
C GLN A 547 -27.12 -10.64 -14.92
N ASN A 548 -27.72 -9.67 -15.62
CA ASN A 548 -27.47 -9.48 -17.05
C ASN A 548 -26.01 -9.11 -17.32
N ALA A 549 -25.40 -8.25 -16.50
CA ALA A 549 -23.98 -7.92 -16.61
C ALA A 549 -23.07 -9.14 -16.40
N ALA A 550 -23.38 -9.99 -15.40
CA ALA A 550 -22.68 -11.25 -15.15
C ALA A 550 -22.87 -12.27 -16.28
N ALA A 551 -24.05 -12.30 -16.91
CA ALA A 551 -24.33 -13.16 -18.07
C ALA A 551 -23.60 -12.72 -19.35
N LEU A 552 -23.39 -11.41 -19.53
CA LEU A 552 -22.62 -10.86 -20.65
C LEU A 552 -21.11 -11.13 -20.51
N SER A 553 -20.58 -11.08 -19.29
CA SER A 553 -19.18 -11.40 -19.01
C SER A 553 -19.03 -12.01 -17.61
N SER A 554 -18.69 -13.30 -17.58
CA SER A 554 -18.42 -14.05 -16.36
C SER A 554 -17.12 -13.65 -15.66
N ASN A 555 -16.29 -12.79 -16.26
CA ASN A 555 -15.00 -12.36 -15.72
C ASN A 555 -15.04 -10.93 -15.16
N THR A 556 -16.22 -10.45 -14.73
CA THR A 556 -16.42 -9.07 -14.26
C THR A 556 -16.75 -9.05 -12.77
N PRO A 557 -15.77 -8.79 -11.87
CA PRO A 557 -16.01 -8.78 -10.43
C PRO A 557 -17.09 -7.80 -9.99
N ALA A 558 -17.16 -6.62 -10.63
CA ALA A 558 -18.13 -5.58 -10.30
C ALA A 558 -19.58 -6.04 -10.41
N ALA A 559 -19.90 -6.94 -11.34
CA ALA A 559 -21.25 -7.51 -11.48
C ALA A 559 -21.61 -8.38 -10.28
N PHE A 560 -20.70 -9.24 -9.85
CA PHE A 560 -20.89 -10.13 -8.71
C PHE A 560 -20.90 -9.40 -7.37
N ILE A 561 -20.08 -8.35 -7.22
CA ILE A 561 -20.12 -7.45 -6.05
C ILE A 561 -21.46 -6.71 -5.99
N GLY A 562 -21.95 -6.20 -7.12
CA GLY A 562 -23.27 -5.58 -7.23
C GLY A 562 -24.40 -6.54 -6.89
N LEU A 563 -24.34 -7.79 -7.38
CA LEU A 563 -25.29 -8.85 -7.03
C LEU A 563 -25.28 -9.17 -5.54
N GLY A 564 -24.11 -9.38 -4.95
CA GLY A 564 -23.97 -9.67 -3.53
C GLY A 564 -24.57 -8.55 -2.69
N SER A 565 -24.27 -7.30 -3.02
CA SER A 565 -24.82 -6.13 -2.32
C SER A 565 -26.34 -6.00 -2.51
N GLY A 566 -26.85 -6.29 -3.71
CA GLY A 566 -28.28 -6.29 -4.00
C GLY A 566 -29.06 -7.36 -3.21
N TYR A 567 -28.53 -8.59 -3.17
CA TYR A 567 -29.12 -9.68 -2.37
C TYR A 567 -29.02 -9.42 -0.86
N GLU A 568 -27.92 -8.83 -0.38
CA GLU A 568 -27.77 -8.42 1.03
C GLU A 568 -28.86 -7.43 1.44
N MET A 569 -29.16 -6.44 0.60
CA MET A 569 -30.24 -5.45 0.84
C MET A 569 -31.65 -6.06 0.74
N LEU A 570 -31.82 -7.13 -0.03
CA LEU A 570 -33.07 -7.91 -0.11
C LEU A 570 -33.22 -8.93 1.03
N GLY A 571 -32.18 -9.11 1.86
CA GLY A 571 -32.15 -10.10 2.93
C GLY A 571 -31.93 -11.55 2.46
N GLU A 572 -31.56 -11.76 1.20
CA GLU A 572 -31.25 -13.09 0.65
C GLU A 572 -29.76 -13.43 0.86
N TYR A 573 -29.38 -13.64 2.12
CA TYR A 573 -27.97 -13.73 2.53
C TYR A 573 -27.21 -14.91 1.90
N GLU A 574 -27.83 -16.07 1.68
CA GLU A 574 -27.17 -17.21 1.03
C GLU A 574 -26.78 -16.89 -0.42
N LYS A 575 -27.67 -16.24 -1.19
CA LYS A 575 -27.35 -15.81 -2.56
C LYS A 575 -26.32 -14.70 -2.59
N ALA A 576 -26.31 -13.83 -1.56
CA ALA A 576 -25.26 -12.83 -1.39
C ALA A 576 -23.89 -13.49 -1.18
N VAL A 577 -23.81 -14.54 -0.35
CA VAL A 577 -22.59 -15.33 -0.14
C VAL A 577 -22.11 -15.97 -1.43
N GLU A 578 -23.01 -16.57 -2.22
CA GLU A 578 -22.67 -17.14 -3.54
C GLU A 578 -22.08 -16.08 -4.48
N ALA A 579 -22.76 -14.94 -4.62
CA ALA A 579 -22.31 -13.85 -5.49
C ALA A 579 -20.95 -13.27 -5.05
N PHE A 580 -20.75 -13.00 -3.76
CA PHE A 580 -19.46 -12.52 -3.27
C PHE A 580 -18.36 -13.59 -3.38
N SER A 581 -18.68 -14.88 -3.22
CA SER A 581 -17.71 -15.96 -3.43
C SER A 581 -17.26 -16.02 -4.89
N SER A 582 -18.18 -15.89 -5.85
CA SER A 582 -17.82 -15.78 -7.28
C SER A 582 -16.96 -14.55 -7.58
N ALA A 583 -17.18 -13.43 -6.87
CA ALA A 583 -16.32 -12.25 -7.00
C ALA A 583 -14.89 -12.52 -6.47
N ASP A 584 -14.74 -13.23 -5.35
CA ASP A 584 -13.44 -13.65 -4.78
C ASP A 584 -12.73 -14.67 -5.69
N GLU A 585 -13.46 -15.56 -6.37
CA GLU A 585 -12.86 -16.49 -7.34
C GLU A 585 -12.22 -15.78 -8.54
N ILE A 586 -12.83 -14.68 -9.01
CA ILE A 586 -12.33 -13.91 -10.15
C ILE A 586 -11.16 -13.01 -9.73
N LEU A 587 -11.32 -12.32 -8.59
CA LEU A 587 -10.32 -11.40 -8.06
C LEU A 587 -10.02 -11.75 -6.60
N PRO A 588 -9.17 -12.76 -6.36
CA PRO A 588 -8.89 -13.25 -5.03
C PRO A 588 -8.15 -12.23 -4.18
N ASP A 589 -8.37 -12.33 -2.87
CA ASP A 589 -7.67 -11.55 -1.84
C ASP A 589 -7.85 -10.05 -2.03
N GLN A 590 -9.09 -9.65 -2.33
CA GLN A 590 -9.50 -8.26 -2.29
C GLN A 590 -10.16 -7.93 -0.95
N PRO A 591 -9.58 -7.00 -0.17
CA PRO A 591 -10.12 -6.50 1.09
C PRO A 591 -11.64 -6.27 1.12
N GLY A 592 -12.15 -5.53 0.13
CA GLY A 592 -13.56 -5.14 0.08
C GLY A 592 -14.50 -6.31 -0.18
N ILE A 593 -14.08 -7.28 -1.00
CA ILE A 593 -14.86 -8.49 -1.32
C ILE A 593 -14.91 -9.40 -0.10
N LEU A 594 -13.76 -9.64 0.55
CA LEU A 594 -13.69 -10.49 1.73
C LEU A 594 -14.48 -9.93 2.92
N LEU A 595 -14.44 -8.61 3.13
CA LEU A 595 -15.27 -7.96 4.14
C LEU A 595 -16.77 -8.16 3.86
N ALA A 596 -17.20 -7.95 2.63
CA ALA A 596 -18.60 -8.14 2.23
C ALA A 596 -19.04 -9.61 2.34
N LEU A 597 -18.17 -10.55 1.92
CA LEU A 597 -18.38 -11.98 2.05
C LEU A 597 -18.50 -12.41 3.52
N GLY A 598 -17.58 -11.95 4.37
CA GLY A 598 -17.61 -12.24 5.81
C GLY A 598 -18.89 -11.74 6.47
N ARG A 599 -19.36 -10.52 6.10
CA ARG A 599 -20.62 -9.96 6.62
C ARG A 599 -21.82 -10.78 6.15
N ALA A 600 -21.87 -11.11 4.86
CA ALA A 600 -22.94 -11.91 4.29
C ALA A 600 -22.99 -13.32 4.93
N ARG A 601 -21.83 -13.95 5.18
CA ARG A 601 -21.74 -15.25 5.87
C ARG A 601 -22.22 -15.16 7.31
N ALA A 602 -21.86 -14.10 8.03
CA ALA A 602 -22.34 -13.88 9.40
C ALA A 602 -23.86 -13.68 9.44
N ALA A 603 -24.41 -12.89 8.51
CA ALA A 603 -25.85 -12.66 8.40
C ALA A 603 -26.63 -13.91 7.97
N ALA A 604 -26.02 -14.80 7.16
CA ALA A 604 -26.56 -16.11 6.79
C ALA A 604 -26.45 -17.17 7.92
N GLY A 605 -25.94 -16.81 9.11
CA GLY A 605 -25.75 -17.74 10.22
C GLY A 605 -24.58 -18.72 10.06
N GLN A 606 -23.69 -18.50 9.08
CA GLN A 606 -22.49 -19.31 8.84
C GLN A 606 -21.30 -18.82 9.68
N SER A 607 -21.46 -18.78 11.01
CA SER A 607 -20.52 -18.13 11.93
C SER A 607 -19.08 -18.66 11.84
N GLN A 608 -18.89 -19.97 11.67
CA GLN A 608 -17.55 -20.56 11.54
C GLN A 608 -16.85 -20.11 10.24
N ALA A 609 -17.54 -20.16 9.11
CA ALA A 609 -16.98 -19.75 7.82
C ALA A 609 -16.74 -18.23 7.76
N ALA A 610 -17.60 -17.44 8.41
CA ALA A 610 -17.39 -16.00 8.56
C ALA A 610 -16.14 -15.71 9.40
N ALA A 611 -15.93 -16.40 10.53
CA ALA A 611 -14.73 -16.25 11.35
C ALA A 611 -13.45 -16.56 10.56
N GLU A 612 -13.41 -17.68 9.83
CA GLU A 612 -12.27 -18.04 8.97
C GLU A 612 -11.99 -16.98 7.89
N THR A 613 -13.05 -16.43 7.28
CA THR A 613 -12.92 -15.35 6.28
C THR A 613 -12.31 -14.11 6.90
N TYR A 614 -12.78 -13.69 8.07
CA TYR A 614 -12.27 -12.50 8.73
C TYR A 614 -10.85 -12.68 9.32
N ILE A 615 -10.51 -13.89 9.78
CA ILE A 615 -9.14 -14.24 10.20
C ILE A 615 -8.17 -14.16 9.01
N ARG A 616 -8.59 -14.62 7.83
CA ARG A 616 -7.81 -14.46 6.58
C ARG A 616 -7.54 -12.98 6.29
N ILE A 617 -8.57 -12.14 6.37
CA ILE A 617 -8.42 -10.67 6.18
C ILE A 617 -7.40 -10.09 7.17
N MET A 618 -7.49 -10.45 8.45
CA MET A 618 -6.55 -9.96 9.45
C MET A 618 -5.10 -10.40 9.21
N THR A 619 -4.90 -11.59 8.66
CA THR A 619 -3.58 -12.18 8.42
C THR A 619 -2.93 -11.58 7.17
N ASP A 620 -3.69 -11.52 6.08
CA ASP A 620 -3.16 -11.13 4.77
C ASP A 620 -3.24 -9.61 4.51
N HIS A 621 -4.16 -8.93 5.19
CA HIS A 621 -4.42 -7.50 5.04
C HIS A 621 -4.58 -6.80 6.41
N PRO A 622 -3.49 -6.69 7.19
CA PRO A 622 -3.52 -6.11 8.52
C PRO A 622 -3.87 -4.61 8.51
N ASP A 623 -3.95 -3.93 7.37
CA ASP A 623 -4.25 -2.48 7.33
C ASP A 623 -5.75 -2.16 7.28
N ILE A 624 -6.60 -3.18 7.12
CA ILE A 624 -8.06 -2.99 6.98
C ILE A 624 -8.71 -2.80 8.34
N ALA A 625 -9.40 -1.67 8.49
CA ALA A 625 -10.19 -1.36 9.66
C ALA A 625 -11.55 -2.08 9.69
N GLY A 626 -12.01 -2.46 10.88
CA GLY A 626 -13.32 -3.06 11.13
C GLY A 626 -13.36 -4.59 11.08
N ALA A 627 -12.42 -5.25 10.37
CA ALA A 627 -12.34 -6.72 10.36
C ALA A 627 -12.09 -7.29 11.75
N ALA A 628 -11.17 -6.68 12.50
CA ALA A 628 -10.81 -7.12 13.85
C ALA A 628 -11.99 -7.07 14.83
N SER A 629 -12.85 -6.05 14.73
CA SER A 629 -14.07 -5.97 15.56
C SER A 629 -15.03 -7.12 15.27
N HIS A 630 -15.22 -7.48 13.99
CA HIS A 630 -16.08 -8.60 13.61
C HIS A 630 -15.49 -9.94 14.02
N VAL A 631 -14.17 -10.14 13.91
CA VAL A 631 -13.48 -11.35 14.41
C VAL A 631 -13.66 -11.49 15.90
N THR A 632 -13.38 -10.44 16.69
CA THR A 632 -13.43 -10.53 18.15
C THR A 632 -14.80 -10.96 18.65
N THR A 633 -15.88 -10.33 18.18
CA THR A 633 -17.25 -10.69 18.61
C THR A 633 -17.61 -12.10 18.16
N LEU A 634 -17.37 -12.43 16.88
CA LEU A 634 -17.79 -13.71 16.32
C LEU A 634 -17.00 -14.89 16.90
N CYS A 635 -15.69 -14.73 17.10
CA CYS A 635 -14.85 -15.73 17.74
C CYS A 635 -15.16 -15.88 19.23
N ALA A 636 -15.53 -14.79 19.94
CA ALA A 636 -15.99 -14.86 21.33
C ALA A 636 -17.29 -15.67 21.45
N ASP A 637 -18.26 -15.45 20.56
CA ASP A 637 -19.51 -16.22 20.52
C ASP A 637 -19.28 -17.72 20.22
N LEU A 638 -18.23 -18.04 19.47
CA LEU A 638 -17.82 -19.42 19.17
C LEU A 638 -16.94 -20.06 20.27
N GLY A 639 -16.59 -19.32 21.33
CA GLY A 639 -15.71 -19.77 22.41
C GLY A 639 -14.22 -19.88 22.03
N LEU A 640 -13.81 -19.28 20.91
CA LEU A 640 -12.42 -19.23 20.43
C LEU A 640 -11.69 -18.06 21.09
N ASN A 641 -11.57 -18.10 22.42
CA ASN A 641 -11.15 -16.96 23.26
C ASN A 641 -9.75 -16.43 22.91
N GLU A 642 -8.81 -17.29 22.51
CA GLU A 642 -7.45 -16.87 22.16
C GLU A 642 -7.42 -16.05 20.86
N GLN A 643 -8.10 -16.54 19.82
CA GLN A 643 -8.20 -15.84 18.53
C GLN A 643 -9.00 -14.54 18.66
N ALA A 644 -10.03 -14.55 19.51
CA ALA A 644 -10.82 -13.35 19.81
C ALA A 644 -9.98 -12.28 20.54
N ALA A 645 -9.13 -12.69 21.50
CA ALA A 645 -8.21 -11.81 22.21
C ALA A 645 -7.15 -11.21 21.28
N ASP A 646 -6.51 -12.03 20.44
CA ASP A 646 -5.52 -11.56 19.46
C ASP A 646 -6.13 -10.54 18.48
N ALA A 647 -7.37 -10.78 18.05
CA ALA A 647 -8.11 -9.83 17.22
C ALA A 647 -8.42 -8.52 17.93
N ALA A 648 -8.81 -8.57 19.21
CA ALA A 648 -9.10 -7.36 19.98
C ALA A 648 -7.85 -6.50 20.15
N LEU A 649 -6.70 -7.12 20.43
CA LEU A 649 -5.40 -6.45 20.56
C LEU A 649 -4.91 -5.87 19.23
N ALA A 650 -5.10 -6.58 18.13
CA ALA A 650 -4.82 -6.06 16.80
C ALA A 650 -5.66 -4.80 16.49
N ALA A 651 -6.95 -4.80 16.86
CA ALA A 651 -7.81 -3.62 16.72
C ALA A 651 -7.33 -2.44 17.58
N LEU A 652 -6.92 -2.72 18.83
CA LEU A 652 -6.37 -1.72 19.75
C LEU A 652 -5.11 -1.05 19.17
N SER A 653 -4.16 -1.83 18.64
CA SER A 653 -2.92 -1.28 18.08
C SER A 653 -3.13 -0.33 16.89
N LYS A 654 -4.26 -0.46 16.18
CA LYS A 654 -4.66 0.42 15.06
C LYS A 654 -5.52 1.62 15.49
N GLY A 655 -5.87 1.72 16.77
CA GLY A 655 -6.74 2.78 17.28
C GLY A 655 -8.23 2.59 16.97
N GLU A 656 -8.68 1.36 16.67
CA GLU A 656 -10.09 1.03 16.41
C GLU A 656 -10.91 0.77 17.69
N GLY A 657 -10.37 1.19 18.84
CA GLY A 657 -10.87 0.89 20.17
C GLY A 657 -12.21 1.55 20.48
N ARG A 658 -13.31 0.98 19.99
CA ARG A 658 -14.64 1.24 20.57
C ARG A 658 -14.67 0.64 21.97
N LEU A 659 -15.22 1.38 22.94
CA LEU A 659 -15.34 0.97 24.35
C LEU A 659 -15.71 -0.51 24.53
N GLY A 660 -16.79 -0.97 23.87
CA GLY A 660 -17.25 -2.35 23.98
C GLY A 660 -16.26 -3.40 23.46
N LEU A 661 -15.49 -3.10 22.41
CA LEU A 661 -14.45 -4.00 21.89
C LEU A 661 -13.24 -4.05 22.83
N LEU A 662 -12.86 -2.91 23.41
CA LEU A 662 -11.76 -2.83 24.37
C LEU A 662 -12.08 -3.56 25.67
N THR A 663 -13.29 -3.39 26.20
CA THR A 663 -13.78 -4.14 27.37
C THR A 663 -13.79 -5.64 27.10
N LEU A 664 -14.36 -6.07 25.97
CA LEU A 664 -14.39 -7.49 25.58
C LEU A 664 -12.97 -8.05 25.39
N GLY A 665 -12.07 -7.29 24.76
CA GLY A 665 -10.66 -7.66 24.62
C GLY A 665 -9.97 -7.85 25.96
N GLY A 666 -10.20 -6.93 26.90
CA GLY A 666 -9.68 -7.02 28.27
C GLY A 666 -10.20 -8.26 29.00
N ASP A 667 -11.49 -8.57 28.88
CA ASP A 667 -12.12 -9.74 29.52
C ASP A 667 -11.60 -11.05 28.93
N LEU A 668 -11.48 -11.11 27.61
CA LEU A 668 -10.92 -12.26 26.90
C LEU A 668 -9.46 -12.48 27.31
N CYS A 669 -8.61 -11.44 27.26
CA CYS A 669 -7.22 -11.51 27.70
C CYS A 669 -7.08 -11.96 29.16
N ARG A 670 -7.95 -11.46 30.06
CA ARG A 670 -8.00 -11.89 31.46
C ARG A 670 -8.37 -13.36 31.60
N SER A 671 -9.33 -13.85 30.82
CA SER A 671 -9.77 -15.26 30.86
C SER A 671 -8.70 -16.25 30.41
N ILE A 672 -7.77 -15.82 29.55
CA ILE A 672 -6.63 -16.62 29.04
C ILE A 672 -5.32 -16.32 29.78
N ASP A 673 -5.38 -15.65 30.94
CA ASP A 673 -4.23 -15.31 31.81
C ASP A 673 -3.16 -14.40 31.15
N ARG A 674 -3.54 -13.60 30.14
CA ARG A 674 -2.68 -12.60 29.52
C ARG A 674 -2.87 -11.23 30.19
N LEU A 675 -2.42 -11.13 31.44
CA LEU A 675 -2.70 -10.01 32.34
C LEU A 675 -2.17 -8.64 31.85
N ASP A 676 -0.98 -8.57 31.26
CA ASP A 676 -0.41 -7.31 30.74
C ASP A 676 -1.24 -6.75 29.58
N GLN A 677 -1.66 -7.62 28.66
CA GLN A 677 -2.51 -7.26 27.53
C GLN A 677 -3.93 -6.87 27.98
N ALA A 678 -4.46 -7.58 28.99
CA ALA A 678 -5.73 -7.20 29.61
C ALA A 678 -5.67 -5.78 30.22
N GLN A 679 -4.57 -5.47 30.92
CA GLN A 679 -4.33 -4.13 31.47
C GLN A 679 -4.28 -3.06 30.36
N GLU A 680 -3.59 -3.32 29.24
CA GLU A 680 -3.56 -2.40 28.10
C GLU A 680 -4.96 -2.11 27.55
N CYS A 681 -5.76 -3.16 27.35
CA CYS A 681 -7.14 -3.05 26.88
C CYS A 681 -8.03 -2.24 27.84
N TYR A 682 -8.03 -2.54 29.14
CA TYR A 682 -8.84 -1.79 30.12
C TYR A 682 -8.35 -0.35 30.28
N THR A 683 -7.03 -0.12 30.24
CA THR A 683 -6.47 1.25 30.30
C THR A 683 -6.91 2.06 29.09
N ALA A 684 -6.93 1.46 27.90
CA ALA A 684 -7.46 2.10 26.70
C ALA A 684 -8.98 2.35 26.81
N ALA A 685 -9.73 1.39 27.36
CA ALA A 685 -11.17 1.53 27.56
C ALA A 685 -11.51 2.69 28.52
N LEU A 686 -10.75 2.83 29.61
CA LEU A 686 -10.90 3.90 30.59
C LEU A 686 -10.43 5.28 30.09
N LYS A 687 -9.66 5.34 29.00
CA LYS A 687 -9.39 6.63 28.33
C LYS A 687 -10.61 7.16 27.58
N GLU A 688 -11.44 6.27 27.04
CA GLU A 688 -12.68 6.64 26.35
C GLU A 688 -13.78 6.98 27.36
N GLU A 689 -14.02 6.10 28.35
CA GLU A 689 -14.94 6.35 29.46
C GLU A 689 -14.25 6.07 30.80
N PRO A 690 -13.75 7.12 31.49
CA PRO A 690 -13.07 6.98 32.77
C PRO A 690 -13.94 6.40 33.90
N ASP A 691 -15.25 6.65 33.83
CA ASP A 691 -16.20 6.34 34.91
C ASP A 691 -16.86 4.96 34.72
N ASN A 692 -16.36 4.13 33.79
CA ASN A 692 -16.94 2.82 33.49
C ASN A 692 -16.63 1.81 34.60
N ILE A 693 -17.65 1.51 35.42
CA ILE A 693 -17.55 0.66 36.62
C ILE A 693 -16.95 -0.72 36.32
N HIS A 694 -17.41 -1.40 35.26
CA HIS A 694 -16.92 -2.73 34.89
C HIS A 694 -15.42 -2.70 34.55
N ASN A 695 -14.98 -1.69 33.79
CA ASN A 695 -13.57 -1.53 33.44
C ASN A 695 -12.71 -1.14 34.64
N LEU A 696 -13.20 -0.26 35.53
CA LEU A 696 -12.53 0.14 36.78
C LEU A 696 -12.34 -1.05 37.72
N TYR A 697 -13.38 -1.85 37.92
CA TYR A 697 -13.29 -3.10 38.68
C TYR A 697 -12.32 -4.08 38.02
N SER A 698 -12.47 -4.32 36.71
CA SER A 698 -11.69 -5.34 36.00
C SER A 698 -10.19 -5.00 35.95
N ILE A 699 -9.81 -3.74 35.74
CA ILE A 699 -8.40 -3.33 35.81
C ILE A 699 -7.85 -3.46 37.24
N GLY A 700 -8.64 -3.07 38.25
CA GLY A 700 -8.25 -3.25 39.66
C GLY A 700 -8.03 -4.72 40.01
N HIS A 701 -8.91 -5.61 39.52
CA HIS A 701 -8.77 -7.05 39.69
C HIS A 701 -7.54 -7.62 38.96
N VAL A 702 -7.22 -7.12 37.76
CA VAL A 702 -5.96 -7.48 37.07
C VAL A 702 -4.75 -7.07 37.91
N HIS A 703 -4.75 -5.87 38.51
CA HIS A 703 -3.68 -5.43 39.40
C HIS A 703 -3.59 -6.29 40.68
N LEU A 704 -4.72 -6.77 41.22
CA LEU A 704 -4.74 -7.75 42.31
C LEU A 704 -4.02 -9.05 41.92
N LEU A 705 -4.34 -9.61 40.75
CA LEU A 705 -3.73 -10.85 40.25
C LEU A 705 -2.23 -10.70 39.96
N LYS A 706 -1.79 -9.53 39.50
CA LYS A 706 -0.37 -9.19 39.29
C LYS A 706 0.40 -8.94 40.59
N GLY A 707 -0.28 -8.81 41.73
CA GLY A 707 0.33 -8.48 43.01
C GLY A 707 0.63 -6.98 43.21
N GLU A 708 0.05 -6.12 42.37
CA GLU A 708 0.22 -4.66 42.40
C GLU A 708 -0.82 -4.01 43.32
N PHE A 709 -0.79 -4.39 44.61
CA PHE A 709 -1.89 -4.14 45.56
C PHE A 709 -2.25 -2.66 45.77
N LYS A 710 -1.29 -1.73 45.65
CA LYS A 710 -1.57 -0.29 45.77
C LYS A 710 -2.44 0.23 44.63
N LEU A 711 -2.09 -0.15 43.39
CA LEU A 711 -2.87 0.24 42.21
C LEU A 711 -4.25 -0.41 42.24
N CYS A 712 -4.35 -1.68 42.69
CA CYS A 712 -5.64 -2.32 42.95
C CYS A 712 -6.51 -1.45 43.87
N THR A 713 -5.99 -1.00 45.02
CA THR A 713 -6.78 -0.16 45.94
C THR A 713 -7.22 1.17 45.32
N GLU A 714 -6.37 1.81 44.50
CA GLU A 714 -6.71 3.08 43.83
C GLU A 714 -7.82 2.93 42.80
N TYR A 715 -7.78 1.88 41.96
CA TYR A 715 -8.85 1.61 41.00
C TYR A 715 -10.14 1.12 41.67
N MET A 716 -10.03 0.35 42.77
CA MET A 716 -11.19 -0.03 43.57
C MET A 716 -11.82 1.17 44.27
N ASP A 717 -11.03 2.15 44.73
CA ASP A 717 -11.55 3.42 45.26
C ASP A 717 -12.36 4.17 44.20
N GLN A 718 -11.84 4.31 42.98
CA GLN A 718 -12.56 4.93 41.87
C GLN A 718 -13.86 4.17 41.52
N CYS A 719 -13.81 2.83 41.49
CA CYS A 719 -15.01 2.00 41.28
C CYS A 719 -16.08 2.27 42.36
N LEU A 720 -15.66 2.32 43.63
CA LEU A 720 -16.55 2.52 44.78
C LEU A 720 -17.03 3.98 44.94
N GLU A 721 -16.37 4.97 44.33
CA GLU A 721 -16.88 6.34 44.25
C GLU A 721 -18.16 6.41 43.40
N HIS A 722 -18.26 5.58 42.36
CA HIS A 722 -19.44 5.48 41.50
C HIS A 722 -20.48 4.49 42.03
N GLU A 723 -20.04 3.32 42.50
CA GLU A 723 -20.91 2.29 43.07
C GLU A 723 -20.42 1.84 44.46
N PRO A 724 -20.81 2.55 45.55
CA PRO A 724 -20.32 2.29 46.90
C PRO A 724 -20.63 0.89 47.45
N GLU A 725 -21.64 0.23 46.90
CA GLU A 725 -22.13 -1.09 47.33
C GLU A 725 -21.61 -2.24 46.45
N HIS A 726 -20.66 -1.97 45.54
CA HIS A 726 -20.13 -3.00 44.63
C HIS A 726 -19.37 -4.09 45.40
N SER A 727 -20.02 -5.24 45.60
CA SER A 727 -19.56 -6.28 46.54
C SER A 727 -18.20 -6.88 46.18
N GLN A 728 -17.93 -7.13 44.89
CA GLN A 728 -16.66 -7.71 44.44
C GLN A 728 -15.49 -6.73 44.60
N ALA A 729 -15.71 -5.44 44.36
CA ALA A 729 -14.69 -4.40 44.51
C ALA A 729 -14.31 -4.20 45.98
N LEU A 730 -15.29 -4.20 46.90
CA LEU A 730 -15.02 -4.18 48.34
C LEU A 730 -14.23 -5.42 48.79
N PHE A 731 -14.58 -6.61 48.29
CA PHE A 731 -13.87 -7.85 48.62
C PHE A 731 -12.42 -7.82 48.14
N ASP A 732 -12.20 -7.48 46.87
CA ASP A 732 -10.87 -7.44 46.25
C ASP A 732 -10.00 -6.32 46.87
N LYS A 733 -10.60 -5.19 47.25
CA LYS A 733 -9.92 -4.13 48.03
C LYS A 733 -9.52 -4.60 49.42
N GLY A 734 -10.39 -5.35 50.10
CA GLY A 734 -10.08 -6.01 51.37
C GLY A 734 -8.87 -6.94 51.23
N ALA A 735 -8.89 -7.81 50.22
CA ALA A 735 -7.78 -8.72 49.91
C ALA A 735 -6.47 -7.98 49.58
N ALA A 736 -6.54 -6.87 48.84
CA ALA A 736 -5.39 -6.01 48.56
C ALA A 736 -4.79 -5.40 49.83
N TYR A 737 -5.62 -4.92 50.77
CA TYR A 737 -5.12 -4.41 52.06
C TYR A 737 -4.49 -5.48 52.94
N VAL A 738 -5.00 -6.71 52.93
CA VAL A 738 -4.36 -7.85 53.63
C VAL A 738 -2.94 -8.06 53.11
N ASN A 739 -2.77 -8.12 51.78
CA ASN A 739 -1.45 -8.30 51.16
C ASN A 739 -0.49 -7.11 51.38
N LEU A 740 -1.03 -5.91 51.63
CA LEU A 740 -0.26 -4.73 52.03
C LEU A 740 0.09 -4.71 53.53
N GLY A 741 -0.40 -5.67 54.32
CA GLY A 741 -0.25 -5.70 55.78
C GLY A 741 -1.11 -4.67 56.52
N ARG A 742 -2.05 -4.00 55.85
CA ARG A 742 -2.97 -3.00 56.43
C ARG A 742 -4.22 -3.69 56.97
N LEU A 743 -4.03 -4.55 57.97
CA LEU A 743 -5.08 -5.42 58.52
C LEU A 743 -6.29 -4.65 59.07
N GLU A 744 -6.08 -3.50 59.73
CA GLU A 744 -7.18 -2.68 60.25
C GLU A 744 -8.07 -2.08 59.15
N ASP A 745 -7.46 -1.68 58.03
CA ASP A 745 -8.22 -1.13 56.90
C ASP A 745 -8.92 -2.22 56.11
N ALA A 746 -8.29 -3.39 55.97
CA ALA A 746 -8.92 -4.58 55.41
C ALA A 746 -10.17 -4.98 56.22
N ALA A 747 -10.07 -5.00 57.57
CA ALA A 747 -11.19 -5.28 58.45
C ALA A 747 -12.33 -4.26 58.29
N LYS A 748 -12.03 -2.96 58.16
CA LYS A 748 -13.06 -1.93 57.92
C LYS A 748 -13.82 -2.16 56.61
N VAL A 749 -13.10 -2.41 55.52
CA VAL A 749 -13.72 -2.61 54.19
C VAL A 749 -14.54 -3.89 54.16
N LEU A 750 -14.02 -4.99 54.71
CA LEU A 750 -14.74 -6.26 54.77
C LEU A 750 -15.93 -6.21 55.74
N ARG A 751 -15.85 -5.46 56.84
CA ARG A 751 -17.01 -5.22 57.73
C ARG A 751 -18.14 -4.55 56.96
N HIS A 752 -17.83 -3.47 56.23
CA HIS A 752 -18.80 -2.79 55.36
C HIS A 752 -19.41 -3.75 54.33
N LEU A 753 -18.59 -4.59 53.68
CA LEU A 753 -19.09 -5.61 52.75
C LEU A 753 -20.06 -6.59 53.44
N THR A 754 -19.76 -7.05 54.66
CA THR A 754 -20.63 -7.97 55.39
C THR A 754 -21.90 -7.30 55.93
N GLU A 755 -21.94 -5.97 56.02
CA GLU A 755 -23.15 -5.21 56.35
C GLU A 755 -24.06 -5.09 55.12
N ILE A 756 -23.49 -5.00 53.92
CA ILE A 756 -24.24 -4.98 52.65
C ILE A 756 -24.76 -6.38 52.30
N ASP A 757 -23.89 -7.39 52.34
CA ASP A 757 -24.22 -8.79 52.08
C ASP A 757 -23.87 -9.66 53.28
N GLU A 758 -24.85 -9.83 54.16
CA GLU A 758 -24.74 -10.67 55.36
C GLU A 758 -24.51 -12.15 55.05
N THR A 759 -24.75 -12.59 53.80
CA THR A 759 -24.60 -13.98 53.38
C THR A 759 -23.26 -14.27 52.68
N ASN A 760 -22.42 -13.25 52.49
CA ASN A 760 -21.12 -13.41 51.85
C ASN A 760 -20.13 -14.16 52.75
N THR A 761 -20.18 -15.48 52.68
CA THR A 761 -19.39 -16.39 53.51
C THR A 761 -17.88 -16.25 53.27
N LYS A 762 -17.45 -15.86 52.06
CA LYS A 762 -16.03 -15.58 51.75
C LYS A 762 -15.55 -14.33 52.48
N ALA A 763 -16.34 -13.26 52.47
CA ALA A 763 -16.01 -12.03 53.17
C ALA A 763 -15.99 -12.23 54.70
N LEU A 764 -16.96 -12.97 55.24
CA LEU A 764 -17.03 -13.30 56.66
C LEU A 764 -15.82 -14.10 57.13
N LEU A 765 -15.37 -15.10 56.35
CA LEU A 765 -14.15 -15.86 56.66
C LEU A 765 -12.91 -14.99 56.67
N GLN A 766 -12.69 -14.20 55.62
CA GLN A 766 -11.52 -13.32 55.56
C GLN A 766 -11.53 -12.27 56.68
N LEU A 767 -12.70 -11.70 57.00
CA LEU A 767 -12.85 -10.77 58.12
C LEU A 767 -12.47 -11.43 59.44
N ALA A 768 -12.98 -12.64 59.71
CA ALA A 768 -12.66 -13.36 60.93
C ALA A 768 -11.16 -13.70 61.05
N GLU A 769 -10.51 -14.12 59.96
CA GLU A 769 -9.07 -14.40 59.94
C GLU A 769 -8.23 -13.15 60.22
N ILE A 770 -8.64 -11.99 59.68
CA ILE A 770 -7.97 -10.71 59.95
C ILE A 770 -8.15 -10.29 61.41
N LEU A 771 -9.36 -10.44 61.96
CA LEU A 771 -9.66 -10.12 63.35
C LEU A 771 -8.92 -11.05 64.33
N GLU A 772 -8.73 -12.33 63.97
CA GLU A 772 -7.86 -13.27 64.71
C GLU A 772 -6.41 -12.77 64.77
N GLN A 773 -5.86 -12.29 63.65
CA GLN A 773 -4.51 -11.73 63.60
C GLN A 773 -4.37 -10.43 64.40
N LEU A 774 -5.46 -9.65 64.50
CA LEU A 774 -5.54 -8.45 65.32
C LEU A 774 -5.83 -8.74 66.81
N HIS A 775 -5.97 -10.01 67.19
CA HIS A 775 -6.33 -10.45 68.55
C HIS A 775 -7.66 -9.88 69.07
N ASN A 776 -8.59 -9.49 68.19
CA ASN A 776 -9.91 -9.00 68.57
C ASN A 776 -10.92 -10.15 68.70
N TYR A 777 -10.72 -11.00 69.71
CA TYR A 777 -11.46 -12.26 69.85
C TYR A 777 -12.97 -12.09 70.09
N ASP A 778 -13.41 -10.96 70.65
CA ASP A 778 -14.84 -10.68 70.85
C ASP A 778 -15.59 -10.56 69.52
N GLU A 779 -15.04 -9.78 68.58
CA GLU A 779 -15.64 -9.59 67.25
C GLU A 779 -15.51 -10.85 66.36
N VAL A 780 -14.42 -11.61 66.51
CA VAL A 780 -14.24 -12.90 65.80
C VAL A 780 -15.39 -13.86 66.08
N LEU A 781 -15.81 -13.97 67.35
CA LEU A 781 -16.90 -14.87 67.75
C LEU A 781 -18.23 -14.47 67.10
N GLU A 782 -18.53 -13.18 67.03
CA GLU A 782 -19.72 -12.66 66.35
C GLU A 782 -19.70 -12.97 64.85
N VAL A 783 -18.55 -12.74 64.19
CA VAL A 783 -18.41 -12.98 62.74
C VAL A 783 -18.51 -14.47 62.40
N TYR A 784 -17.89 -15.35 63.20
CA TYR A 784 -18.04 -16.79 63.01
C TYR A 784 -19.45 -17.29 63.29
N ALA A 785 -20.17 -16.72 64.26
CA ALA A 785 -21.58 -17.03 64.48
C ALA A 785 -22.44 -16.64 63.27
N ARG A 786 -22.20 -15.45 62.69
CA ARG A 786 -22.85 -15.02 61.43
C ARG A 786 -22.54 -15.96 60.27
N TYR A 787 -21.28 -16.37 60.11
CA TYR A 787 -20.88 -17.34 59.09
C TYR A 787 -21.62 -18.68 59.22
N LEU A 788 -21.75 -19.21 60.43
CA LEU A 788 -22.48 -20.47 60.66
C LEU A 788 -23.98 -20.32 60.42
N ASN A 789 -24.57 -19.17 60.78
CA ASN A 789 -25.97 -18.85 60.50
C ASN A 789 -26.27 -18.71 59.00
N ALA A 790 -25.28 -18.37 58.17
CA ALA A 790 -25.40 -18.36 56.70
C ALA A 790 -25.53 -19.77 56.09
N GLY A 791 -25.47 -20.83 56.90
CA GLY A 791 -25.81 -22.20 56.50
C GLY A 791 -24.68 -22.94 55.79
N VAL A 792 -23.43 -22.47 55.87
CA VAL A 792 -22.26 -23.18 55.33
C VAL A 792 -21.61 -24.00 56.45
N PRO A 793 -21.84 -25.34 56.52
CA PRO A 793 -21.18 -26.18 57.50
C PRO A 793 -19.67 -26.20 57.23
N ASN A 794 -18.88 -25.65 58.15
CA ASN A 794 -17.42 -25.67 58.06
C ASN A 794 -16.83 -26.12 59.40
N ALA A 795 -16.33 -27.35 59.42
CA ALA A 795 -15.76 -27.96 60.62
C ALA A 795 -14.54 -27.20 61.16
N ASP A 796 -13.77 -26.54 60.28
CA ASP A 796 -12.60 -25.76 60.68
C ASP A 796 -13.01 -24.47 61.40
N VAL A 797 -14.09 -23.81 60.96
CA VAL A 797 -14.64 -22.63 61.63
C VAL A 797 -15.17 -22.98 63.02
N VAL A 798 -15.92 -24.07 63.15
CA VAL A 798 -16.44 -24.52 64.46
C VAL A 798 -15.27 -24.87 65.40
N ARG A 799 -14.19 -25.49 64.89
CA ARG A 799 -12.99 -25.80 65.68
C ARG A 799 -12.27 -24.53 66.13
N LYS A 800 -12.10 -23.54 65.25
CA LYS A 800 -11.50 -22.25 65.58
C LYS A 800 -12.32 -21.51 66.64
N LEU A 801 -13.63 -21.44 66.48
CA LEU A 801 -14.55 -20.84 67.45
C LEU A 801 -14.48 -21.53 68.82
N ALA A 802 -14.50 -22.87 68.86
CA ALA A 802 -14.35 -23.62 70.11
C ALA A 802 -12.97 -23.45 70.75
N SER A 803 -11.90 -23.26 69.96
CA SER A 803 -10.57 -22.96 70.50
C SER A 803 -10.47 -21.58 71.15
N ILE A 804 -11.19 -20.59 70.60
CA ILE A 804 -11.27 -19.24 71.17
C ILE A 804 -12.02 -19.27 72.50
N TYR A 805 -13.14 -19.99 72.60
CA TYR A 805 -13.85 -20.21 73.86
C TYR A 805 -12.96 -20.91 74.91
N LEU A 806 -12.19 -21.92 74.51
CA LEU A 806 -11.26 -22.62 75.40
C LEU A 806 -10.14 -21.70 75.93
N MET A 807 -9.60 -20.79 75.11
CA MET A 807 -8.60 -19.80 75.55
C MET A 807 -9.18 -18.79 76.56
N ARG A 808 -10.48 -18.48 76.49
CA ARG A 808 -11.18 -17.59 77.44
C ARG A 808 -11.60 -18.28 78.74
N GLY A 809 -11.49 -19.61 78.81
CA GLY A 809 -11.98 -20.41 79.93
C GLY A 809 -13.49 -20.69 79.89
N GLU A 810 -14.15 -20.42 78.75
CA GLU A 810 -15.57 -20.69 78.49
C GLU A 810 -15.71 -22.14 77.98
N TYR A 811 -15.48 -23.10 78.89
CA TYR A 811 -15.34 -24.51 78.51
C TYR A 811 -16.66 -25.18 78.09
N GLU A 812 -17.82 -24.76 78.62
CA GLU A 812 -19.13 -25.33 78.26
C GLU A 812 -19.54 -24.94 76.83
N GLU A 813 -19.30 -23.70 76.43
CA GLU A 813 -19.53 -23.20 75.07
C GLU A 813 -18.62 -23.92 74.07
N ALA A 814 -17.35 -24.12 74.42
CA ALA A 814 -16.42 -24.93 73.61
C ALA A 814 -16.90 -26.38 73.45
N LEU A 815 -17.42 -27.00 74.51
CA LEU A 815 -17.96 -28.36 74.47
C LEU A 815 -19.15 -28.50 73.52
N SER A 816 -20.10 -27.55 73.55
CA SER A 816 -21.24 -27.55 72.64
C SER A 816 -20.82 -27.48 71.16
N GLY A 817 -19.76 -26.70 70.84
CA GLY A 817 -19.17 -26.67 69.50
C GLY A 817 -18.49 -28.00 69.10
N TYR A 818 -17.80 -28.65 70.03
CA TYR A 818 -17.21 -29.97 69.79
C TYR A 818 -18.26 -31.08 69.61
N GLU A 819 -19.41 -30.98 70.27
CA GLU A 819 -20.52 -31.94 70.10
C GLU A 819 -21.08 -31.90 68.67
N LEU A 820 -21.31 -30.71 68.13
CA LEU A 820 -21.75 -30.54 66.74
C LEU A 820 -20.75 -31.14 65.75
N LEU A 821 -19.45 -30.97 66.00
CA LEU A 821 -18.39 -31.57 65.17
C LEU A 821 -18.40 -33.10 65.24
N ILE A 822 -18.61 -33.68 66.43
CA ILE A 822 -18.67 -35.13 66.63
C ILE A 822 -19.93 -35.73 66.01
N GLU A 823 -21.07 -35.03 66.03
CA GLU A 823 -22.27 -35.47 65.32
C GLU A 823 -22.03 -35.59 63.81
N SER A 824 -21.26 -34.65 63.24
CA SER A 824 -20.91 -34.68 61.80
C SER A 824 -19.83 -35.71 61.46
N ASN A 825 -18.83 -35.87 62.33
CA ASN A 825 -17.74 -36.82 62.17
C ASN A 825 -17.41 -37.49 63.53
N PRO A 826 -18.03 -38.64 63.82
CA PRO A 826 -17.85 -39.33 65.09
C PRO A 826 -16.41 -39.79 65.37
N ASP A 827 -15.57 -39.90 64.33
CA ASP A 827 -14.22 -40.46 64.42
C ASP A 827 -13.12 -39.38 64.43
N ASP A 828 -13.46 -38.08 64.53
CA ASP A 828 -12.47 -37.00 64.59
C ASP A 828 -11.72 -36.96 65.93
N ILE A 829 -10.54 -37.57 65.92
CA ILE A 829 -9.63 -37.69 67.07
C ILE A 829 -9.21 -36.31 67.61
N ILE A 830 -9.08 -35.29 66.76
CA ILE A 830 -8.67 -33.95 67.20
C ILE A 830 -9.78 -33.34 68.06
N THR A 831 -11.03 -33.47 67.62
CA THR A 831 -12.19 -32.96 68.34
C THR A 831 -12.41 -33.71 69.65
N HIS A 832 -12.30 -35.04 69.67
CA HIS A 832 -12.36 -35.80 70.92
C HIS A 832 -11.23 -35.44 71.89
N ARG A 833 -10.03 -35.11 71.39
CA ARG A 833 -8.90 -34.67 72.23
C ARG A 833 -9.20 -33.35 72.92
N LEU A 834 -9.66 -32.36 72.15
CA LEU A 834 -9.99 -31.03 72.66
C LEU A 834 -11.18 -31.09 73.64
N ARG A 835 -12.15 -31.97 73.38
CA ARG A 835 -13.25 -32.28 74.29
C ARG A 835 -12.77 -32.90 75.60
N ALA A 836 -11.89 -33.90 75.54
CA ALA A 836 -11.31 -34.52 76.74
C ALA A 836 -10.52 -33.52 77.59
N GLU A 837 -9.81 -32.60 76.94
CA GLU A 837 -9.09 -31.51 77.61
C GLU A 837 -10.04 -30.51 78.28
N ALA A 838 -11.10 -30.08 77.60
CA ALA A 838 -12.13 -29.21 78.17
C ALA A 838 -12.81 -29.85 79.39
N PHE A 839 -13.15 -31.14 79.33
CA PHE A 839 -13.72 -31.87 80.47
C PHE A 839 -12.76 -31.95 81.66
N ARG A 840 -11.45 -32.16 81.42
CA ARG A 840 -10.44 -32.16 82.50
C ARG A 840 -10.33 -30.80 83.19
N PHE A 841 -10.36 -29.70 82.44
CA PHE A 841 -10.32 -28.35 83.04
C PHE A 841 -11.58 -28.04 83.88
N LEU A 842 -12.71 -28.64 83.54
CA LEU A 842 -13.96 -28.58 84.33
C LEU A 842 -14.00 -29.55 85.52
N GLY A 843 -12.98 -30.41 85.70
CA GLY A 843 -12.98 -31.46 86.73
C GLY A 843 -13.96 -32.61 86.45
N ARG A 844 -14.48 -32.71 85.22
CA ARG A 844 -15.37 -33.77 84.75
C ARG A 844 -14.54 -34.96 84.22
N ASP A 845 -13.70 -35.54 85.08
CA ASP A 845 -12.70 -36.54 84.68
C ASP A 845 -13.32 -37.83 84.10
N GLU A 846 -14.54 -38.22 84.52
CA GLU A 846 -15.25 -39.39 83.97
C GLU A 846 -15.53 -39.26 82.47
N GLU A 847 -16.08 -38.14 82.04
CA GLU A 847 -16.36 -37.88 80.63
C GLU A 847 -15.08 -37.65 79.81
N ALA A 848 -14.04 -37.10 80.44
CA ALA A 848 -12.71 -37.03 79.84
C ALA A 848 -12.13 -38.43 79.58
N ALA A 849 -12.31 -39.37 80.50
CA ALA A 849 -11.88 -40.76 80.32
C ALA A 849 -12.68 -41.45 79.21
N GLU A 850 -13.99 -41.21 79.10
CA GLU A 850 -14.81 -41.74 78.00
C GLU A 850 -14.36 -41.21 76.62
N ALA A 851 -14.10 -39.90 76.53
CA ALA A 851 -13.58 -39.29 75.30
C ALA A 851 -12.22 -39.88 74.92
N CYS A 852 -11.31 -40.03 75.88
CA CYS A 852 -10.01 -40.68 75.67
C CYS A 852 -10.14 -42.17 75.28
N ALA A 853 -11.13 -42.90 75.84
CA ALA A 853 -11.39 -44.29 75.50
C ALA A 853 -11.85 -44.45 74.04
N LYS A 854 -12.75 -43.57 73.57
CA LYS A 854 -13.16 -43.52 72.15
C LYS A 854 -11.97 -43.23 71.24
N MET A 855 -11.15 -42.25 71.59
CA MET A 855 -9.93 -41.95 70.83
C MET A 855 -8.95 -43.14 70.78
N LEU A 856 -8.79 -43.85 71.90
CA LEU A 856 -7.92 -45.01 71.98
C LEU A 856 -8.47 -46.19 71.18
N ALA A 857 -9.80 -46.35 71.09
CA ALA A 857 -10.41 -47.34 70.21
C ALA A 857 -10.11 -47.06 68.72
N LEU A 858 -10.11 -45.79 68.32
CA LEU A 858 -9.79 -45.35 66.95
C LEU A 858 -8.29 -45.46 66.64
N ARG A 859 -7.42 -45.17 67.62
CA ARG A 859 -5.97 -45.36 67.52
C ARG A 859 -5.41 -46.18 68.69
N PRO A 860 -5.51 -47.53 68.63
CA PRO A 860 -5.11 -48.42 69.73
C PRO A 860 -3.63 -48.33 70.11
N ASN A 861 -2.80 -47.86 69.19
CA ASN A 861 -1.35 -47.79 69.34
C ASN A 861 -0.82 -46.39 69.67
N ASP A 862 -1.68 -45.38 69.82
CA ASP A 862 -1.25 -44.02 70.15
C ASP A 862 -0.92 -43.91 71.64
N GLN A 863 0.38 -43.71 71.92
CA GLN A 863 0.90 -43.67 73.29
C GLN A 863 0.45 -42.41 74.04
N ASN A 864 0.25 -41.28 73.34
CA ASN A 864 -0.18 -40.03 73.98
C ASN A 864 -1.63 -40.13 74.44
N ILE A 865 -2.50 -40.69 73.59
CA ILE A 865 -3.92 -40.91 73.90
C ILE A 865 -4.05 -41.89 75.06
N ARG A 866 -3.27 -42.98 75.04
CA ARG A 866 -3.24 -43.94 76.15
C ARG A 866 -2.75 -43.32 77.45
N SER A 867 -1.80 -42.39 77.40
CA SER A 867 -1.32 -41.66 78.57
C SER A 867 -2.40 -40.72 79.14
N MET A 868 -3.12 -39.99 78.27
CA MET A 868 -4.26 -39.16 78.68
C MET A 868 -5.38 -40.00 79.29
N TYR A 869 -5.68 -41.17 78.72
CA TYR A 869 -6.67 -42.10 79.25
C TYR A 869 -6.26 -42.64 80.63
N ALA A 870 -5.00 -43.10 80.77
CA ALA A 870 -4.47 -43.61 82.03
C ALA A 870 -4.49 -42.54 83.14
N ALA A 871 -4.14 -41.29 82.81
CA ALA A 871 -4.19 -40.18 83.76
C ALA A 871 -5.63 -39.85 84.19
N SER A 872 -6.58 -39.85 83.24
CA SER A 872 -8.00 -39.61 83.55
C SER A 872 -8.56 -40.73 84.45
N LEU A 873 -8.23 -42.00 84.18
CA LEU A 873 -8.59 -43.13 85.04
C LEU A 873 -7.98 -43.04 86.46
N ALA A 874 -6.74 -42.56 86.57
CA ALA A 874 -6.06 -42.35 87.85
C ALA A 874 -6.72 -41.25 88.70
N ASN A 875 -7.22 -40.18 88.06
CA ASN A 875 -7.97 -39.12 88.72
C ASN A 875 -9.33 -39.59 89.25
N ILE A 876 -10.04 -40.44 88.49
CA ILE A 876 -11.34 -41.03 88.90
C ILE A 876 -11.16 -42.05 90.05
N GLY A 877 -9.93 -42.50 90.33
CA GLY A 877 -9.66 -43.50 91.36
C GLY A 877 -9.78 -44.96 90.89
N LYS A 878 -9.91 -45.20 89.57
CA LYS A 878 -9.87 -46.55 88.96
C LYS A 878 -8.43 -47.06 88.84
N THR A 879 -7.78 -47.22 89.99
CA THR A 879 -6.33 -47.50 90.12
C THR A 879 -5.87 -48.72 89.35
N GLU A 880 -6.62 -49.83 89.35
CA GLU A 880 -6.24 -51.06 88.64
C GLU A 880 -6.30 -50.92 87.11
N GLU A 881 -7.29 -50.22 86.59
CA GLU A 881 -7.44 -49.98 85.15
C GLU A 881 -6.36 -49.01 84.67
N ALA A 882 -6.11 -47.93 85.41
CA ALA A 882 -5.03 -47.00 85.16
C ALA A 882 -3.67 -47.72 85.16
N LEU A 883 -3.42 -48.59 86.14
CA LEU A 883 -2.20 -49.39 86.23
C LEU A 883 -1.98 -50.25 84.97
N LYS A 884 -3.03 -50.92 84.47
CA LYS A 884 -2.93 -51.71 83.21
C LYS A 884 -2.53 -50.83 82.02
N GLN A 885 -3.12 -49.65 81.89
CA GLN A 885 -2.80 -48.73 80.80
C GLN A 885 -1.36 -48.19 80.91
N TYR A 886 -0.91 -47.82 82.10
CA TYR A 886 0.48 -47.43 82.34
C TYR A 886 1.48 -48.60 82.17
N ALA A 887 1.08 -49.84 82.47
CA ALA A 887 1.89 -51.04 82.22
C ALA A 887 2.15 -51.24 80.72
N GLU A 888 1.12 -51.08 79.90
CA GLU A 888 1.26 -51.19 78.45
C GLU A 888 2.13 -50.07 77.85
N LEU A 889 2.05 -48.86 78.41
CA LEU A 889 2.92 -47.74 78.02
C LEU A 889 4.39 -48.01 78.38
N THR A 890 4.65 -48.47 79.60
CA THR A 890 6.01 -48.79 80.07
C THR A 890 6.62 -50.02 79.40
N LEU A 891 5.80 -50.97 78.93
CA LEU A 891 6.25 -52.10 78.11
C LEU A 891 6.72 -51.67 76.71
N LYS A 892 5.99 -50.74 76.07
CA LYS A 892 6.30 -50.27 74.71
C LYS A 892 7.42 -49.24 74.69
N ASP A 893 7.42 -48.32 75.64
CA ASP A 893 8.51 -47.36 75.84
C ASP A 893 9.01 -47.45 77.30
N PRO A 894 10.03 -48.29 77.55
CA PRO A 894 10.62 -48.46 78.88
C PRO A 894 11.28 -47.20 79.45
N GLU A 895 11.43 -46.14 78.64
CA GLU A 895 12.06 -44.87 79.00
C GLU A 895 11.07 -43.71 79.16
N ASN A 896 9.77 -43.94 78.90
CA ASN A 896 8.71 -42.94 79.07
C ASN A 896 8.53 -42.59 80.55
N THR A 897 8.92 -41.38 80.90
CA THR A 897 9.04 -40.91 82.27
C THR A 897 7.69 -40.67 82.93
N ALA A 898 6.73 -40.11 82.19
CA ALA A 898 5.37 -39.88 82.67
C ALA A 898 4.63 -41.20 82.89
N ALA A 899 4.82 -42.18 82.01
CA ALA A 899 4.22 -43.49 82.16
C ALA A 899 4.83 -44.29 83.32
N LEU A 900 6.16 -44.27 83.48
CA LEU A 900 6.85 -44.89 84.61
C LEU A 900 6.43 -44.26 85.94
N PHE A 901 6.26 -42.93 85.98
CA PHE A 901 5.80 -42.23 87.18
C PHE A 901 4.36 -42.61 87.52
N GLY A 902 3.43 -42.51 86.56
CA GLY A 902 2.04 -42.94 86.76
C GLY A 902 1.92 -44.40 87.16
N TYR A 903 2.76 -45.29 86.60
CA TYR A 903 2.81 -46.70 87.00
C TYR A 903 3.28 -46.88 88.45
N ALA A 904 4.36 -46.21 88.85
CA ALA A 904 4.89 -46.27 90.22
C ALA A 904 3.89 -45.68 91.24
N GLU A 905 3.22 -44.58 90.88
CA GLU A 905 2.18 -43.97 91.69
C GLU A 905 0.98 -44.92 91.88
N MET A 906 0.49 -45.54 90.81
CA MET A 906 -0.62 -46.50 90.93
C MET A 906 -0.22 -47.73 91.76
N LEU A 907 1.01 -48.24 91.64
CA LEU A 907 1.52 -49.30 92.52
C LEU A 907 1.56 -48.88 93.99
N SER A 908 1.96 -47.64 94.26
CA SER A 908 1.97 -47.06 95.60
C SER A 908 0.55 -46.99 96.18
N ARG A 909 -0.43 -46.51 95.39
CA ARG A 909 -1.86 -46.48 95.79
C ARG A 909 -2.44 -47.87 96.05
N MET A 910 -1.93 -48.91 95.39
CA MET A 910 -2.33 -50.31 95.63
C MET A 910 -1.60 -50.98 96.81
N GLY A 911 -0.74 -50.25 97.55
CA GLY A 911 0.02 -50.80 98.66
C GLY A 911 1.22 -51.66 98.26
N LYS A 912 1.58 -51.72 96.98
CA LYS A 912 2.76 -52.45 96.46
C LYS A 912 4.02 -51.60 96.54
N TYR A 913 4.32 -51.11 97.74
CA TYR A 913 5.39 -50.13 97.98
C TYR A 913 6.79 -50.59 97.51
N PRO A 914 7.24 -51.85 97.73
CA PRO A 914 8.56 -52.28 97.28
C PRO A 914 8.74 -52.24 95.76
N GLU A 915 7.66 -52.54 95.01
CA GLU A 915 7.67 -52.46 93.55
C GLU A 915 7.67 -51.01 93.08
N ALA A 916 6.84 -50.15 93.70
CA ALA A 916 6.78 -48.72 93.41
C ALA A 916 8.15 -48.04 93.60
N ILE A 917 8.85 -48.34 94.72
CA ILE A 917 10.19 -47.80 95.01
C ILE A 917 11.20 -48.15 93.93
N ARG A 918 11.19 -49.38 93.40
CA ARG A 918 12.10 -49.77 92.30
C ARG A 918 11.92 -48.90 91.05
N TYR A 919 10.67 -48.56 90.73
CA TYR A 919 10.38 -47.68 89.60
C TYR A 919 10.70 -46.22 89.90
N PHE A 920 10.47 -45.75 91.12
CA PHE A 920 10.94 -44.42 91.55
C PHE A 920 12.47 -44.32 91.53
N ASP A 921 13.21 -45.35 91.97
CA ASP A 921 14.68 -45.39 91.88
C ASP A 921 15.17 -45.33 90.44
N LYS A 922 14.50 -46.05 89.52
CA LYS A 922 14.80 -45.96 88.08
C LYS A 922 14.61 -44.54 87.56
N LEU A 923 13.54 -43.85 87.98
CA LEU A 923 13.27 -42.47 87.59
C LEU A 923 14.24 -41.48 88.23
N ILE A 924 14.60 -41.66 89.50
CA ILE A 924 15.58 -40.85 90.22
C ILE A 924 16.97 -40.97 89.60
N GLY A 925 17.37 -42.17 89.15
CA GLY A 925 18.62 -42.37 88.42
C GLY A 925 18.72 -41.49 87.16
N LYS A 926 17.59 -41.19 86.50
CA LYS A 926 17.51 -40.34 85.30
C LYS A 926 17.30 -38.86 85.65
N TYR A 927 16.51 -38.56 86.68
CA TYR A 927 16.21 -37.21 87.16
C TYR A 927 16.56 -37.06 88.65
N PRO A 928 17.87 -37.04 88.99
CA PRO A 928 18.31 -37.06 90.38
C PRO A 928 17.95 -35.79 91.15
N ARG A 929 17.54 -34.72 90.45
CA ARG A 929 17.16 -33.43 91.03
C ARG A 929 15.64 -33.16 91.08
N ASN A 930 14.80 -34.15 90.80
CA ASN A 930 13.34 -33.98 90.85
C ASN A 930 12.83 -34.22 92.28
N SER A 931 12.39 -33.14 92.95
CA SER A 931 11.92 -33.18 94.34
C SER A 931 10.72 -34.10 94.55
N LEU A 932 9.79 -34.14 93.59
CA LEU A 932 8.58 -34.96 93.66
C LEU A 932 8.90 -36.46 93.67
N LEU A 933 9.88 -36.90 92.86
CA LEU A 933 10.26 -38.32 92.80
C LEU A 933 10.87 -38.81 94.12
N HIS A 934 11.73 -38.00 94.73
CA HIS A 934 12.32 -38.28 96.03
C HIS A 934 11.25 -38.28 97.14
N LEU A 935 10.26 -37.37 97.04
CA LEU A 935 9.13 -37.34 97.97
C LEU A 935 8.25 -38.59 97.85
N GLU A 936 7.83 -38.97 96.65
CA GLU A 936 6.98 -40.15 96.44
C GLU A 936 7.68 -41.46 96.85
N LYS A 937 8.99 -41.57 96.57
CA LYS A 937 9.80 -42.68 97.08
C LYS A 937 9.84 -42.68 98.61
N ALA A 938 10.10 -41.54 99.23
CA ALA A 938 10.14 -41.44 100.69
C ALA A 938 8.78 -41.81 101.32
N LEU A 939 7.66 -41.35 100.75
CA LEU A 939 6.31 -41.72 101.20
C LEU A 939 6.05 -43.22 101.10
N ALA A 940 6.45 -43.86 100.00
CA ALA A 940 6.35 -45.31 99.84
C ALA A 940 7.24 -46.06 100.85
N SER A 941 8.47 -45.59 101.08
CA SER A 941 9.41 -46.18 102.05
C SER A 941 8.96 -46.04 103.50
N ILE A 942 8.30 -44.93 103.87
CA ILE A 942 7.70 -44.75 105.20
C ILE A 942 6.69 -45.86 105.49
N LYS A 943 5.89 -46.28 104.50
CA LYS A 943 4.88 -47.34 104.66
C LYS A 943 5.50 -48.74 104.83
N ILE A 944 6.74 -48.96 104.43
CA ILE A 944 7.48 -50.22 104.61
C ILE A 944 8.21 -50.26 105.97
N GLY A 945 8.54 -49.10 106.55
CA GLY A 945 9.19 -49.01 107.86
C GLY A 945 10.71 -49.13 107.84
N GLU A 946 11.39 -48.78 106.74
CA GLU A 946 12.86 -48.77 106.63
C GLU A 946 13.45 -47.35 106.74
N PRO A 947 13.78 -46.83 107.94
CA PRO A 947 14.04 -45.41 108.16
C PRO A 947 15.37 -44.87 107.62
N LYS A 948 16.33 -45.73 107.22
CA LYS A 948 17.71 -45.29 106.94
C LYS A 948 17.88 -44.58 105.59
N ASP A 949 17.19 -45.05 104.55
CA ASP A 949 17.31 -44.46 103.21
C ASP A 949 16.39 -43.23 103.03
N ILE A 950 15.32 -43.14 103.84
CA ILE A 950 14.29 -42.09 103.78
C ILE A 950 14.87 -40.70 104.10
N THR A 951 15.72 -40.58 105.12
CA THR A 951 16.30 -39.29 105.51
C THR A 951 17.19 -38.72 104.41
N SER A 952 17.93 -39.58 103.68
CA SER A 952 18.77 -39.16 102.55
C SER A 952 17.94 -38.65 101.38
N ASP A 953 16.89 -39.39 101.00
CA ASP A 953 16.01 -39.02 99.90
C ASP A 953 15.22 -37.74 100.22
N MET A 954 14.69 -37.61 101.44
CA MET A 954 14.00 -36.40 101.90
C MET A 954 14.93 -35.19 102.00
N THR A 955 16.20 -35.38 102.37
CA THR A 955 17.19 -34.29 102.36
C THR A 955 17.44 -33.81 100.94
N THR A 956 17.52 -34.73 99.98
CA THR A 956 17.71 -34.41 98.56
C THR A 956 16.47 -33.72 97.97
N ALA A 957 15.26 -34.17 98.33
CA ALA A 957 14.00 -33.52 97.98
C ALA A 957 13.93 -32.07 98.50
N ALA A 958 14.31 -31.85 99.77
CA ALA A 958 14.32 -30.52 100.38
C ALA A 958 15.39 -29.57 99.81
N GLN A 959 16.54 -30.11 99.37
CA GLN A 959 17.56 -29.32 98.68
C GLN A 959 17.14 -28.90 97.27
N THR A 960 16.34 -29.73 96.59
CA THR A 960 15.91 -29.50 95.21
C THR A 960 14.67 -28.61 95.14
N ASP A 961 13.76 -28.70 96.12
CA ASP A 961 12.63 -27.79 96.28
C ASP A 961 12.56 -27.22 97.71
N PRO A 962 13.36 -26.17 98.00
CA PRO A 962 13.50 -25.61 99.35
C PRO A 962 12.28 -24.84 99.84
N LYS A 963 11.24 -24.69 99.01
CA LYS A 963 10.03 -23.93 99.33
C LYS A 963 8.80 -24.82 99.47
N ASN A 964 8.92 -26.13 99.27
CA ASN A 964 7.79 -27.03 99.42
C ASN A 964 7.55 -27.37 100.90
N PRO A 965 6.44 -26.91 101.51
CA PRO A 965 6.18 -27.08 102.94
C PRO A 965 6.03 -28.55 103.34
N TYR A 966 5.51 -29.41 102.45
CA TYR A 966 5.28 -30.83 102.73
C TYR A 966 6.59 -31.62 102.78
N VAL A 967 7.52 -31.33 101.86
CA VAL A 967 8.85 -31.96 101.83
C VAL A 967 9.67 -31.58 103.07
N LEU A 968 9.63 -30.31 103.47
CA LEU A 968 10.33 -29.81 104.65
C LEU A 968 9.74 -30.37 105.96
N SER A 969 8.41 -30.49 106.04
CA SER A 969 7.72 -31.11 107.18
C SER A 969 8.10 -32.59 107.33
N GLY A 970 8.01 -33.34 106.23
CA GLY A 970 8.38 -34.76 106.22
C GLY A 970 9.86 -35.01 106.55
N LEU A 971 10.78 -34.14 106.10
CA LEU A 971 12.19 -34.22 106.46
C LEU A 971 12.40 -34.03 107.97
N GLY A 972 11.73 -33.05 108.56
CA GLY A 972 11.81 -32.80 110.01
C GLY A 972 11.30 -33.98 110.81
N PHE A 973 10.21 -34.62 110.38
CA PHE A 973 9.68 -35.83 111.01
C PHE A 973 10.69 -36.99 110.97
N MET A 974 11.31 -37.23 109.82
CA MET A 974 12.29 -38.32 109.69
C MET A 974 13.57 -38.06 110.48
N GLN A 975 14.04 -36.82 110.56
CA GLN A 975 15.17 -36.43 111.41
C GLN A 975 14.86 -36.61 112.90
N MET A 976 13.61 -36.35 113.31
CA MET A 976 13.16 -36.61 114.67
C MET A 976 13.23 -38.12 115.00
N VAL A 977 12.68 -38.98 114.13
CA VAL A 977 12.64 -40.43 114.35
C VAL A 977 14.04 -41.06 114.29
N THR A 978 14.94 -40.54 113.45
CA THR A 978 16.32 -41.03 113.33
C THR A 978 17.28 -40.51 114.40
N GLY A 979 16.80 -39.69 115.34
CA GLY A 979 17.59 -39.23 116.50
C GLY A 979 18.41 -37.96 116.26
N HIS A 980 18.03 -37.11 115.31
CA HIS A 980 18.68 -35.83 114.98
C HIS A 980 17.77 -34.62 115.34
N PRO A 981 17.51 -34.37 116.64
CA PRO A 981 16.46 -33.43 117.06
C PRO A 981 16.75 -31.95 116.71
N THR A 982 18.01 -31.54 116.61
CA THR A 982 18.37 -30.15 116.26
C THR A 982 18.09 -29.83 114.79
N GLU A 983 18.34 -30.80 113.91
CA GLU A 983 18.09 -30.67 112.47
C GLU A 983 16.58 -30.71 112.19
N ALA A 984 15.87 -31.61 112.89
CA ALA A 984 14.42 -31.71 112.82
C ALA A 984 13.70 -30.38 113.13
N LEU A 985 14.08 -29.71 114.21
CA LEU A 985 13.52 -28.39 114.56
C LEU A 985 13.79 -27.34 113.47
N ALA A 986 15.00 -27.32 112.90
CA ALA A 986 15.35 -26.38 111.83
C ALA A 986 14.59 -26.67 110.53
N ALA A 987 14.31 -27.94 110.22
CA ALA A 987 13.47 -28.33 109.09
C ALA A 987 12.00 -27.91 109.30
N PHE A 988 11.47 -28.08 110.51
CA PHE A 988 10.12 -27.62 110.87
C PHE A 988 9.99 -26.09 110.79
N ASP A 989 11.00 -25.32 111.24
CA ASP A 989 11.01 -23.86 111.10
C ASP A 989 10.95 -23.41 109.64
N LYS A 990 11.67 -24.10 108.76
CA LYS A 990 11.62 -23.84 107.31
C LYS A 990 10.27 -24.21 106.71
N ALA A 991 9.66 -25.32 107.14
CA ALA A 991 8.35 -25.75 106.67
C ALA A 991 7.26 -24.71 107.02
N GLU A 992 7.29 -24.17 108.23
CA GLU A 992 6.38 -23.12 108.68
C GLU A 992 6.58 -21.81 107.90
N ALA A 993 7.83 -21.40 107.66
CA ALA A 993 8.14 -20.23 106.83
C ALA A 993 7.69 -20.40 105.36
N ALA A 994 7.64 -21.64 104.87
CA ALA A 994 7.09 -22.00 103.57
C ALA A 994 5.54 -22.10 103.55
N GLY A 995 4.87 -21.84 104.67
CA GLY A 995 3.42 -21.79 104.79
C GLY A 995 2.77 -23.10 105.24
N CYS A 996 3.52 -24.06 105.79
CA CYS A 996 2.94 -25.27 106.38
C CYS A 996 2.07 -24.93 107.60
N LYS A 997 0.80 -25.34 107.59
CA LYS A 997 -0.16 -25.11 108.69
C LYS A 997 -0.53 -26.39 109.45
N ASP A 998 0.24 -27.46 109.25
CA ASP A 998 -0.05 -28.77 109.82
C ASP A 998 0.14 -28.79 111.36
N PRO A 999 -0.90 -29.11 112.15
CA PRO A 999 -0.79 -29.23 113.61
C PRO A 999 0.25 -30.27 114.06
N ASP A 1000 0.48 -31.31 113.25
CA ASP A 1000 1.42 -32.39 113.56
C ASP A 1000 2.87 -31.90 113.64
N LEU A 1001 3.18 -30.79 112.95
CA LEU A 1001 4.49 -30.13 113.01
C LEU A 1001 4.81 -29.65 114.43
N ASN A 1002 3.86 -28.95 115.07
CA ASN A 1002 4.03 -28.45 116.43
C ASN A 1002 3.97 -29.60 117.44
N PHE A 1003 3.25 -30.67 117.13
CA PHE A 1003 3.20 -31.85 117.98
C PHE A 1003 4.57 -32.53 118.04
N CYS A 1004 5.22 -32.71 116.88
CA CYS A 1004 6.57 -33.24 116.77
C CYS A 1004 7.61 -32.36 117.48
N ARG A 1005 7.54 -31.03 117.33
CA ARG A 1005 8.38 -30.08 118.10
C ARG A 1005 8.21 -30.27 119.60
N GLY A 1006 6.97 -30.42 120.05
CA GLY A 1006 6.62 -30.65 121.44
C GLY A 1006 7.25 -31.91 122.02
N ILE A 1007 7.22 -33.02 121.28
CA ILE A 1007 7.89 -34.28 121.67
C ILE A 1007 9.40 -34.08 121.81
N ILE A 1008 10.04 -33.39 120.86
CA ILE A 1008 11.48 -33.10 120.91
C ILE A 1008 11.83 -32.27 122.15
N TYR A 1009 11.05 -31.21 122.44
CA TYR A 1009 11.27 -30.39 123.62
C TYR A 1009 11.07 -31.16 124.92
N LEU A 1010 10.08 -32.05 124.98
CA LEU A 1010 9.86 -32.92 126.13
C LEU A 1010 11.07 -33.85 126.38
N GLN A 1011 11.62 -34.46 125.33
CA GLN A 1011 12.81 -35.33 125.40
C GLN A 1011 14.08 -34.56 125.83
N GLN A 1012 14.17 -33.27 125.49
CA GLN A 1012 15.27 -32.39 125.89
C GLN A 1012 15.08 -31.74 127.27
N SER A 1013 14.04 -32.11 128.01
CA SER A 1013 13.66 -31.51 129.30
C SER A 1013 13.34 -30.00 129.22
N ARG A 1014 12.96 -29.49 128.06
CA ARG A 1014 12.53 -28.10 127.82
C ARG A 1014 11.00 -28.00 127.94
N PHE A 1015 10.51 -28.19 129.16
CA PHE A 1015 9.07 -28.38 129.42
C PHE A 1015 8.20 -27.14 129.11
N ASP A 1016 8.76 -25.94 129.25
CA ASP A 1016 8.10 -24.67 128.94
C ASP A 1016 7.81 -24.51 127.44
N MET A 1017 8.72 -24.98 126.59
CA MET A 1017 8.57 -24.97 125.13
C MET A 1017 7.65 -26.10 124.65
N ALA A 1018 7.68 -27.26 125.33
CA ALA A 1018 6.76 -28.37 125.06
C ALA A 1018 5.29 -27.97 125.38
N GLU A 1019 5.06 -27.27 126.50
CA GLU A 1019 3.75 -26.70 126.87
C GLU A 1019 3.25 -25.72 125.81
N LYS A 1020 4.11 -24.78 125.36
CA LYS A 1020 3.75 -23.81 124.29
C LYS A 1020 3.41 -24.48 122.96
N ALA A 1021 4.13 -25.55 122.60
CA ALA A 1021 3.86 -26.30 121.36
C ALA A 1021 2.50 -27.00 121.43
N ALA A 1022 2.16 -27.58 122.58
CA ALA A 1022 0.84 -28.17 122.81
C ALA A 1022 -0.28 -27.10 122.81
N ASP A 1023 -0.05 -25.94 123.43
CA ASP A 1023 -1.00 -24.82 123.42
C ASP A 1023 -1.30 -24.29 122.02
N HIS A 1024 -0.30 -24.31 121.13
CA HIS A 1024 -0.49 -23.89 119.75
C HIS A 1024 -1.49 -24.80 119.03
N ILE A 1025 -1.45 -26.12 119.27
CA ILE A 1025 -2.38 -27.09 118.68
C ILE A 1025 -3.77 -26.97 119.32
N LEU A 1026 -3.83 -26.88 120.65
CA LEU A 1026 -5.09 -26.81 121.41
C LEU A 1026 -5.87 -25.52 121.18
N LYS A 1027 -5.23 -24.46 120.67
CA LYS A 1027 -5.93 -23.26 120.19
C LYS A 1027 -6.77 -23.52 118.94
N THR A 1028 -6.31 -24.40 118.06
CA THR A 1028 -6.99 -24.74 116.81
C THR A 1028 -7.92 -25.95 116.96
N ASP A 1029 -7.51 -26.95 117.74
CA ASP A 1029 -8.31 -28.15 118.02
C ASP A 1029 -8.22 -28.48 119.52
N GLN A 1030 -9.26 -28.12 120.26
CA GLN A 1030 -9.30 -28.25 121.72
C GLN A 1030 -9.36 -29.70 122.20
N ASP A 1031 -9.81 -30.63 121.35
CA ASP A 1031 -10.00 -32.05 121.67
C ASP A 1031 -8.89 -32.94 121.07
N HIS A 1032 -7.77 -32.35 120.64
CA HIS A 1032 -6.63 -33.07 120.09
C HIS A 1032 -5.89 -33.90 121.14
N LEU A 1033 -6.30 -35.17 121.29
CA LEU A 1033 -5.82 -36.12 122.31
C LEU A 1033 -4.28 -36.16 122.46
N PRO A 1034 -3.47 -36.30 121.38
CA PRO A 1034 -2.03 -36.32 121.52
C PRO A 1034 -1.45 -35.02 122.10
N ALA A 1035 -2.02 -33.85 121.75
CA ALA A 1035 -1.53 -32.56 122.24
C ALA A 1035 -1.90 -32.34 123.71
N MET A 1036 -3.09 -32.78 124.13
CA MET A 1036 -3.46 -32.80 125.55
C MET A 1036 -2.52 -33.69 126.36
N HIS A 1037 -2.18 -34.87 125.84
CA HIS A 1037 -1.27 -35.79 126.50
C HIS A 1037 0.14 -35.19 126.62
N LEU A 1038 0.63 -34.55 125.56
CA LEU A 1038 1.90 -33.82 125.57
C LEU A 1038 1.90 -32.67 126.61
N LYS A 1039 0.80 -31.93 126.72
CA LYS A 1039 0.64 -30.86 127.72
C LYS A 1039 0.62 -31.41 129.15
N ALA A 1040 -0.15 -32.48 129.39
CA ALA A 1040 -0.22 -33.14 130.69
C ALA A 1040 1.16 -33.62 131.16
N ARG A 1041 1.93 -34.29 130.28
CA ARG A 1041 3.29 -34.74 130.58
C ARG A 1041 4.27 -33.59 130.84
N SER A 1042 4.11 -32.47 130.13
CA SER A 1042 4.94 -31.27 130.34
C SER A 1042 4.66 -30.64 131.71
N LEU A 1043 3.39 -30.52 132.09
CA LEU A 1043 2.94 -29.99 133.40
C LEU A 1043 3.35 -30.89 134.58
N GLU A 1044 3.26 -32.21 134.40
CA GLU A 1044 3.72 -33.21 135.36
C GLU A 1044 5.22 -33.04 135.65
N SER A 1045 6.03 -32.89 134.60
CA SER A 1045 7.48 -32.76 134.70
C SER A 1045 7.95 -31.47 135.38
N VAL A 1046 7.11 -30.43 135.41
CA VAL A 1046 7.35 -29.14 136.10
C VAL A 1046 6.74 -29.10 137.51
N GLY A 1047 6.00 -30.15 137.91
CA GLY A 1047 5.38 -30.26 139.24
C GLY A 1047 4.01 -29.59 139.37
N ARG A 1048 3.36 -29.16 138.27
CA ARG A 1048 1.99 -28.62 138.23
C ARG A 1048 0.95 -29.74 138.17
N LEU A 1049 1.01 -30.65 139.15
CA LEU A 1049 0.27 -31.93 139.14
C LEU A 1049 -1.26 -31.76 139.05
N LYS A 1050 -1.84 -30.73 139.69
CA LYS A 1050 -3.29 -30.50 139.64
C LYS A 1050 -3.80 -30.20 138.22
N GLU A 1051 -3.03 -29.47 137.44
CA GLU A 1051 -3.40 -29.10 136.08
C GLU A 1051 -3.15 -30.27 135.13
N ALA A 1052 -2.08 -31.04 135.33
CA ALA A 1052 -1.81 -32.26 134.58
C ALA A 1052 -2.94 -33.31 134.75
N VAL A 1053 -3.42 -33.52 135.98
CA VAL A 1053 -4.54 -34.42 136.25
C VAL A 1053 -5.80 -33.99 135.50
N GLY A 1054 -6.12 -32.70 135.47
CA GLY A 1054 -7.28 -32.20 134.73
C GLY A 1054 -7.22 -32.49 133.23
N TYR A 1055 -6.03 -32.48 132.61
CA TYR A 1055 -5.87 -32.89 131.22
C TYR A 1055 -5.91 -34.42 131.05
N TYR A 1056 -5.36 -35.20 131.98
CA TYR A 1056 -5.48 -36.67 131.94
C TYR A 1056 -6.93 -37.15 132.09
N ASP A 1057 -7.70 -36.57 133.01
CA ASP A 1057 -9.13 -36.87 133.19
C ASP A 1057 -9.91 -36.58 131.91
N ARG A 1058 -9.61 -35.46 131.25
CA ARG A 1058 -10.25 -35.08 129.99
C ARG A 1058 -9.87 -35.97 128.81
N ILE A 1059 -8.63 -36.48 128.77
CA ILE A 1059 -8.19 -37.48 127.78
C ILE A 1059 -8.97 -38.78 127.95
N VAL A 1060 -9.15 -39.24 129.19
CA VAL A 1060 -9.91 -40.47 129.50
C VAL A 1060 -11.37 -40.32 129.03
N GLU A 1061 -12.01 -39.21 129.39
CA GLU A 1061 -13.40 -38.90 128.98
C GLU A 1061 -13.59 -38.90 127.45
N LEU A 1062 -12.62 -38.34 126.72
CA LEU A 1062 -12.64 -38.30 125.24
C LEU A 1062 -12.25 -39.63 124.58
N SER A 1063 -11.50 -40.50 125.26
CA SER A 1063 -11.17 -41.84 124.76
C SER A 1063 -12.31 -42.84 124.95
N GLU A 1064 -13.04 -42.78 126.07
CA GLU A 1064 -14.20 -43.65 126.34
C GLU A 1064 -15.40 -43.33 125.43
N THR A 1065 -15.48 -42.11 124.90
CA THR A 1065 -16.53 -41.68 123.96
C THR A 1065 -16.24 -42.03 122.50
N ARG A 1066 -15.04 -42.53 122.17
CA ARG A 1066 -14.63 -42.95 120.81
C ARG A 1066 -14.64 -44.48 120.60
N GLU A 1067 -14.86 -45.29 121.62
CA GLU A 1067 -15.07 -46.74 121.47
C GLU A 1067 -16.50 -47.04 121.02
N ASP A 1068 -16.73 -47.06 119.70
CA ASP A 1068 -17.91 -47.71 119.10
C ASP A 1068 -17.69 -49.24 119.02
N PRO A 1069 -18.69 -50.08 119.36
CA PRO A 1069 -18.55 -51.53 119.52
C PRO A 1069 -18.65 -52.37 118.23
N GLU A 1070 -17.99 -51.95 117.13
CA GLU A 1070 -18.01 -52.74 115.86
C GLU A 1070 -16.66 -53.20 115.29
N THR A 1071 -15.53 -53.01 116.00
CA THR A 1071 -14.24 -53.59 115.57
C THR A 1071 -13.58 -54.41 116.67
N SER A 1072 -14.15 -55.58 116.97
CA SER A 1072 -13.40 -56.72 117.49
C SER A 1072 -13.21 -57.73 116.36
N GLY A 1073 -12.10 -57.63 115.63
CA GLY A 1073 -11.77 -58.52 114.53
C GLY A 1073 -10.49 -58.11 113.81
N GLU A 1074 -9.39 -58.75 114.21
CA GLU A 1074 -8.12 -58.92 113.48
C GLU A 1074 -7.13 -57.74 113.36
N GLU A 1075 -5.90 -58.07 113.80
CA GLU A 1075 -4.56 -57.46 113.69
C GLU A 1075 -4.20 -56.18 114.47
#